data_AF-A0A9C8I7W0-F1
#
_entry.id   AF-A0A9C8I7W0-F1
#
_cell.length_a   1.000
_cell.length_b   1.000
_cell.length_c   1.000
_cell.angle_alpha   90.00
_cell.angle_beta   90.00
_cell.angle_gamma   90.00
#
_symmetry.space_group_name_H-M   'P 1'
#
loop_
_entity.id
_entity.type
_entity.pdbx_description
1 polymer ?
#
loop_
_entity_poly.entity_id
_entity_poly.type
_entity_poly.pdbx_seq_one_letter_code
_entity_poly.pdbx_strand_id
1 'polypeptide(L)'
;MSIVYDTPLDADGGRGVFTAGNSNTRRYRIRFPMDPCPQIVYGYAVDASWNPPSPNPPTEIPDDFPMNANMPEAFNVYLTPTADTLYFDEESGIGGGVYRLQVNVHDWQGIQSGNIQAETQVLRVFAPGLFTGGLDIPFFDETPTKARYRIDLTGTAKPSKSGEHIIAVRAVSEGGPNYNQGAGPAPDGGVDSWNVIVVDIPDPDCTGDANNDWSEAFELEFGGYAEDKVCLPDDYRDFYTFTIPPGNIISGDIRLHCDAEPTKLGLYDKNHDLITESNIASGFTSIVFNPLDLNPGQYFIRVWTSNNIQVAPYLLEMVAELIEKIPSNVTDITPGNLFVKPYHVWIHDFHAYLLGAGYWVYNIDNLLDPVSVYGETIPNIWNPPKATFLYPHCYFALNISPGSNSKVINIDFTNPASPVYTDPVITTNTRVSAIQMNSSYLYVAQEGDPMPYITIFDYTSNPLDPEIVGGIVLPSKATCMNMVNPESLNPVLVIGMENGAIHTYDVTDPESTELLGAGSITVGWKALDIATRDSMIYVISTDVESSGRLYIFEQESAFFTYANISLPSGAYAIEVKGNYAYITDEDYYIRVIDITNYNAPSHINSVEIADKGLEMAISVDLLCVIPYNSSLQFLDTSNPADPQMYGYIPKINYPNNDIFFDDGYIFISDSARPSSINVIDNSDPVNPDFVYTFNPTIRTINMYKYEDLIAAGNDYSIALIDCSNPLDMNQLSVYSTLASKCDLLGIHKNAMYVVYHDSGTVKFEIVSISDPTNPNQVNMMTYSDSTARRFIFHGDYMYCRTDSGIRIYNVTVPTMPNYINTYAPASTARQIEIHDNTMYVYMSSSDTIEIVDITNPIAPMLVGSGATGTTNKHAMAVDGQFAYFTGNAPSIYATWVWPPESPSGYGSVYPDPYAGYSLYANDGILYKRTLGNGLR
;
A
#
# COMPACT_ATOMS: atom_id res chain seq x y z
N MET A 1 -15.13 -34.33 35.59
CA MET A 1 -13.93 -33.65 36.12
C MET A 1 -12.73 -34.33 35.51
N SER A 2 -12.18 -33.73 34.46
CA SER A 2 -10.95 -34.18 33.82
C SER A 2 -9.80 -33.97 34.79
N ILE A 3 -9.13 -35.04 35.19
CA ILE A 3 -7.84 -35.00 35.88
C ILE A 3 -6.84 -34.58 34.81
N VAL A 4 -6.24 -33.40 34.94
CA VAL A 4 -5.29 -32.87 33.95
C VAL A 4 -3.89 -33.01 34.53
N TYR A 5 -3.05 -33.81 33.86
CA TYR A 5 -1.60 -33.85 34.04
C TYR A 5 -0.94 -33.55 32.69
N ASP A 6 0.18 -32.81 32.66
CA ASP A 6 1.02 -32.73 31.44
C ASP A 6 2.00 -33.91 31.31
N THR A 7 2.16 -34.72 32.35
CA THR A 7 2.74 -36.09 32.28
C THR A 7 2.21 -36.88 33.48
N PRO A 8 1.86 -38.17 33.31
CA PRO A 8 1.22 -38.92 34.37
C PRO A 8 2.17 -39.20 35.54
N LEU A 9 1.61 -39.42 36.75
CA LEU A 9 2.37 -39.64 38.00
C LEU A 9 3.45 -40.75 37.91
N ASP A 10 3.35 -41.64 36.92
CA ASP A 10 4.20 -42.78 36.58
C ASP A 10 5.23 -42.51 35.48
N ALA A 11 5.35 -41.28 34.98
CA ALA A 11 6.43 -40.90 34.06
C ALA A 11 7.81 -40.92 34.75
N ASP A 12 8.90 -41.06 33.98
CA ASP A 12 10.28 -41.11 34.49
C ASP A 12 10.68 -39.87 35.35
N GLY A 13 9.94 -38.76 35.24
CA GLY A 13 10.08 -37.54 36.06
C GLY A 13 8.95 -37.27 37.07
N GLY A 14 7.98 -38.18 37.24
CA GLY A 14 6.84 -38.05 38.15
C GLY A 14 7.13 -38.48 39.60
N ARG A 15 6.09 -38.50 40.48
CA ARG A 15 6.21 -38.98 41.88
C ARG A 15 6.40 -40.48 41.79
N GLY A 16 7.64 -40.94 41.69
CA GLY A 16 8.01 -42.33 41.48
C GLY A 16 7.03 -43.34 42.10
N VAL A 17 6.10 -43.85 41.30
CA VAL A 17 5.17 -44.88 41.71
C VAL A 17 5.90 -46.22 41.61
N PHE A 18 5.92 -47.00 42.70
CA PHE A 18 6.38 -48.38 42.62
C PHE A 18 5.36 -49.19 41.81
N THR A 19 5.69 -49.48 40.55
CA THR A 19 4.96 -50.46 39.74
C THR A 19 5.60 -51.83 39.91
N ALA A 20 4.76 -52.87 40.07
CA ALA A 20 5.24 -54.23 40.24
C ALA A 20 6.10 -54.66 39.04
N GLY A 21 7.35 -55.06 39.30
CA GLY A 21 8.33 -55.48 38.28
C GLY A 21 9.34 -54.41 37.86
N ASN A 22 9.20 -53.15 38.32
CA ASN A 22 10.11 -52.05 37.99
C ASN A 22 11.01 -51.66 39.17
N SER A 23 12.14 -51.00 38.89
CA SER A 23 13.04 -50.44 39.90
C SER A 23 13.02 -48.91 39.85
N ASN A 24 12.78 -48.24 40.98
CA ASN A 24 12.99 -46.80 41.13
C ASN A 24 14.30 -46.55 41.88
N THR A 25 15.23 -45.78 41.30
CA THR A 25 16.52 -45.45 41.92
C THR A 25 16.63 -43.95 42.14
N ARG A 26 16.70 -43.51 43.39
CA ARG A 26 17.02 -42.11 43.76
C ARG A 26 18.41 -42.03 44.36
N ARG A 27 19.20 -41.03 43.96
CA ARG A 27 20.53 -40.76 44.50
C ARG A 27 20.53 -39.39 45.16
N TYR A 28 20.83 -39.35 46.45
CA TYR A 28 21.01 -38.11 47.20
C TYR A 28 22.51 -37.88 47.42
N ARG A 29 22.97 -36.65 47.24
CA ARG A 29 24.34 -36.25 47.56
C ARG A 29 24.28 -35.15 48.62
N ILE A 30 24.64 -35.50 49.85
CA ILE A 30 24.65 -34.56 50.98
C ILE A 30 26.09 -34.29 51.36
N ARG A 31 26.51 -33.01 51.33
CA ARG A 31 27.84 -32.54 51.73
C ARG A 31 27.68 -31.72 53.00
N PHE A 32 28.43 -32.06 54.06
CA PHE A 32 28.56 -31.23 55.25
C PHE A 32 29.87 -30.43 55.17
N PRO A 33 29.89 -29.13 55.51
CA PRO A 33 31.07 -28.29 55.42
C PRO A 33 31.94 -28.44 56.68
N MET A 34 32.48 -29.63 56.95
CA MET A 34 33.47 -29.85 58.04
C MET A 34 34.36 -31.07 57.82
N ASP A 35 35.60 -31.00 58.33
CA ASP A 35 36.66 -32.01 58.24
C ASP A 35 37.15 -32.41 59.65
N PRO A 36 37.23 -33.71 60.02
CA PRO A 36 36.86 -34.89 59.24
C PRO A 36 35.35 -35.20 59.25
N CYS A 37 34.87 -35.73 58.12
CA CYS A 37 33.48 -36.04 57.86
C CYS A 37 32.94 -37.14 58.81
N PRO A 38 31.92 -36.88 59.64
CA PRO A 38 31.30 -37.92 60.44
C PRO A 38 30.49 -38.89 59.57
N GLN A 39 30.59 -40.18 59.88
CA GLN A 39 29.77 -41.22 59.26
C GLN A 39 28.33 -41.09 59.79
N ILE A 40 27.38 -40.71 58.92
CA ILE A 40 25.95 -40.75 59.24
C ILE A 40 25.32 -41.98 58.58
N VAL A 41 24.58 -42.75 59.36
CA VAL A 41 23.62 -43.76 58.89
C VAL A 41 22.28 -43.06 58.72
N TYR A 42 21.68 -43.15 57.53
CA TYR A 42 20.31 -42.65 57.30
C TYR A 42 19.38 -43.83 57.03
N GLY A 43 18.24 -43.86 57.74
CA GLY A 43 17.13 -44.75 57.44
C GLY A 43 16.14 -44.02 56.53
N TYR A 44 15.84 -44.60 55.38
CA TYR A 44 14.67 -44.21 54.58
C TYR A 44 13.59 -45.27 54.79
N ALA A 45 12.32 -44.84 54.87
CA ALA A 45 11.19 -45.75 54.82
C ALA A 45 10.65 -45.78 53.39
N VAL A 46 10.52 -46.97 52.80
CA VAL A 46 9.72 -47.18 51.59
C VAL A 46 8.39 -47.72 52.06
N ASP A 47 7.34 -46.93 51.86
CA ASP A 47 5.98 -47.40 52.07
C ASP A 47 5.51 -48.11 50.79
N ALA A 48 5.37 -49.43 50.86
CA ALA A 48 4.95 -50.26 49.73
C ALA A 48 3.66 -51.01 50.09
N SER A 49 2.55 -50.56 49.51
CA SER A 49 1.27 -51.26 49.54
C SER A 49 1.17 -52.24 48.38
N TRP A 50 0.85 -53.50 48.67
CA TRP A 50 0.56 -54.51 47.65
C TRP A 50 -0.89 -54.47 47.16
N ASN A 51 -1.69 -53.52 47.68
CA ASN A 51 -3.05 -53.24 47.23
C ASN A 51 -3.05 -52.15 46.15
N PRO A 52 -4.13 -52.03 45.34
CA PRO A 52 -4.28 -50.93 44.40
C PRO A 52 -4.04 -49.57 45.07
N PRO A 53 -3.39 -48.60 44.40
CA PRO A 53 -3.04 -47.32 44.99
C PRO A 53 -4.28 -46.63 45.58
N SER A 54 -4.26 -46.42 46.89
CA SER A 54 -5.28 -45.66 47.61
C SER A 54 -4.67 -44.31 47.98
N PRO A 55 -5.42 -43.19 47.88
CA PRO A 55 -4.94 -41.88 48.28
C PRO A 55 -4.76 -41.71 49.80
N ASN A 56 -5.13 -42.72 50.61
CA ASN A 56 -5.00 -42.68 52.06
C ASN A 56 -3.69 -43.36 52.50
N PRO A 57 -2.90 -42.76 53.41
CA PRO A 57 -1.72 -43.41 53.98
C PRO A 57 -2.11 -44.69 54.74
N PRO A 58 -1.23 -45.73 54.78
CA PRO A 58 -1.52 -46.97 55.47
C PRO A 58 -1.74 -46.76 56.97
N THR A 59 -2.68 -47.52 57.52
CA THR A 59 -3.10 -47.41 58.92
C THR A 59 -2.14 -48.04 59.91
N GLU A 60 -1.15 -48.81 59.46
CA GLU A 60 -0.08 -49.35 60.31
C GLU A 60 1.28 -48.77 59.90
N ILE A 61 1.80 -47.88 60.74
CA ILE A 61 3.12 -47.26 60.61
C ILE A 61 4.03 -47.95 61.65
N PRO A 62 5.23 -48.44 61.27
CA PRO A 62 6.19 -48.99 62.22
C PRO A 62 6.57 -47.96 63.30
N ASP A 63 6.59 -48.38 64.59
CA ASP A 63 6.87 -47.54 65.77
C ASP A 63 8.22 -46.79 65.75
N ASP A 64 9.11 -47.11 64.81
CA ASP A 64 10.47 -46.57 64.71
C ASP A 64 10.54 -45.18 64.03
N PHE A 65 9.43 -44.71 63.45
CA PHE A 65 9.33 -43.37 62.87
C PHE A 65 8.06 -42.66 63.38
N PRO A 66 8.18 -41.48 64.01
CA PRO A 66 7.00 -40.73 64.42
C PRO A 66 6.16 -40.34 63.18
N MET A 67 4.83 -40.23 63.32
CA MET A 67 3.89 -39.90 62.23
C MET A 67 4.30 -38.67 61.41
N ASN A 68 5.03 -37.73 62.02
CA ASN A 68 5.58 -36.52 61.40
C ASN A 68 6.85 -36.76 60.55
N ALA A 69 7.39 -37.97 60.49
CA ALA A 69 8.55 -38.31 59.66
C ALA A 69 8.17 -38.64 58.20
N ASN A 70 6.90 -38.95 57.93
CA ASN A 70 6.39 -39.23 56.58
C ASN A 70 5.63 -38.00 56.07
N MET A 71 6.36 -36.93 55.72
CA MET A 71 5.75 -35.69 55.20
C MET A 71 5.86 -35.62 53.68
N PRO A 72 4.76 -35.35 52.95
CA PRO A 72 4.83 -35.11 51.52
C PRO A 72 5.64 -33.85 51.20
N GLU A 73 6.47 -33.89 50.15
CA GLU A 73 7.06 -32.69 49.56
C GLU A 73 5.93 -31.73 49.14
N ALA A 74 6.02 -30.46 49.55
CA ALA A 74 4.97 -29.48 49.34
C ALA A 74 4.76 -29.17 47.84
N PHE A 75 5.86 -28.93 47.14
CA PHE A 75 5.86 -28.57 45.73
C PHE A 75 6.91 -29.32 44.94
N ASN A 76 6.60 -29.59 43.67
CA ASN A 76 7.56 -30.00 42.66
C ASN A 76 8.09 -28.73 41.99
N VAL A 77 9.40 -28.49 42.06
CA VAL A 77 10.00 -27.23 41.59
C VAL A 77 11.00 -27.55 40.48
N TYR A 78 10.74 -27.02 39.28
CA TYR A 78 11.67 -27.09 38.16
C TYR A 78 12.40 -25.77 38.02
N LEU A 79 13.73 -25.86 37.94
CA LEU A 79 14.63 -24.75 37.71
C LEU A 79 15.07 -24.79 36.25
N THR A 80 14.80 -23.73 35.51
CA THR A 80 15.14 -23.62 34.09
C THR A 80 15.90 -22.31 33.87
N PRO A 81 17.22 -22.35 33.64
CA PRO A 81 17.95 -21.20 33.14
C PRO A 81 17.31 -20.77 31.80
N THR A 82 16.98 -19.49 31.68
CA THR A 82 16.42 -18.91 30.45
C THR A 82 17.45 -18.10 29.67
N ALA A 83 18.59 -17.80 30.29
CA ALA A 83 19.80 -17.25 29.68
C ALA A 83 20.97 -17.54 30.63
N ASP A 84 22.11 -17.98 30.09
CA ASP A 84 23.31 -18.31 30.88
C ASP A 84 24.59 -18.03 30.08
N THR A 85 25.15 -16.83 30.27
CA THR A 85 26.45 -16.43 29.72
C THR A 85 27.47 -16.20 30.83
N LEU A 86 27.29 -16.83 32.00
CA LEU A 86 28.21 -16.67 33.13
C LEU A 86 29.61 -17.14 32.74
N TYR A 87 30.62 -16.36 33.12
CA TYR A 87 32.01 -16.72 32.89
C TYR A 87 32.91 -16.21 34.01
N PHE A 88 34.10 -16.80 34.12
CA PHE A 88 35.18 -16.28 34.93
C PHE A 88 36.50 -16.44 34.19
N ASP A 89 37.03 -15.34 33.68
CA ASP A 89 38.35 -15.31 33.04
C ASP A 89 39.44 -15.37 34.13
N GLU A 90 40.15 -16.49 34.19
CA GLU A 90 41.21 -16.71 35.19
C GLU A 90 42.43 -15.80 34.97
N GLU A 91 42.67 -15.33 33.75
CA GLU A 91 43.81 -14.48 33.39
C GLU A 91 43.57 -13.03 33.83
N SER A 92 42.39 -12.48 33.54
CA SER A 92 42.02 -11.12 33.95
C SER A 92 41.48 -11.05 35.39
N GLY A 93 40.99 -12.17 35.93
CA GLY A 93 40.36 -12.26 37.24
C GLY A 93 38.95 -11.64 37.28
N ILE A 94 38.33 -11.47 36.11
CA ILE A 94 37.03 -10.82 35.93
C ILE A 94 35.98 -11.90 35.66
N GLY A 95 34.90 -11.87 36.45
CA GLY A 95 33.72 -12.69 36.23
C GLY A 95 32.50 -11.84 35.97
N GLY A 96 31.66 -12.31 35.07
CA GLY A 96 30.49 -11.58 34.60
C GLY A 96 29.50 -12.51 33.90
N GLY A 97 28.61 -11.92 33.11
CA GLY A 97 27.61 -12.62 32.31
C GLY A 97 26.17 -12.39 32.77
N VAL A 98 25.25 -12.88 31.94
CA VAL A 98 23.81 -12.87 32.18
C VAL A 98 23.40 -14.20 32.76
N TYR A 99 22.64 -14.18 33.85
CA TYR A 99 22.00 -15.38 34.38
C TYR A 99 20.55 -15.09 34.72
N ARG A 100 19.62 -15.70 33.99
CA ARG A 100 18.18 -15.56 34.22
C ARG A 100 17.59 -16.92 34.53
N LEU A 101 16.77 -16.97 35.57
CA LEU A 101 16.21 -18.21 36.08
C LEU A 101 14.69 -18.14 36.09
N GLN A 102 14.04 -19.08 35.39
CA GLN A 102 12.62 -19.38 35.58
C GLN A 102 12.47 -20.54 36.56
N VAL A 103 11.55 -20.38 37.50
CA VAL A 103 11.18 -21.39 38.48
C VAL A 103 9.72 -21.75 38.29
N ASN A 104 9.45 -22.99 37.88
CA ASN A 104 8.09 -23.52 37.77
C ASN A 104 7.77 -24.32 39.04
N VAL A 105 6.76 -23.90 39.78
CA VAL A 105 6.28 -24.57 41.00
C VAL A 105 4.96 -25.26 40.68
N HIS A 106 4.92 -26.58 40.90
CA HIS A 106 3.73 -27.39 40.76
C HIS A 106 3.31 -27.92 42.12
N ASP A 107 2.01 -28.01 42.35
CA ASP A 107 1.46 -28.74 43.49
C ASP A 107 1.57 -30.25 43.23
N TRP A 108 2.28 -30.96 44.11
CA TRP A 108 2.46 -32.41 44.05
C TRP A 108 1.16 -33.20 44.34
N GLN A 109 0.14 -32.59 44.98
CA GLN A 109 -0.99 -33.31 45.59
C GLN A 109 -2.38 -32.80 45.18
N GLY A 110 -2.48 -31.67 44.49
CA GLY A 110 -3.71 -31.15 43.89
C GLY A 110 -4.20 -32.00 42.72
N ILE A 111 -5.12 -32.93 42.99
CA ILE A 111 -5.83 -33.74 41.96
C ILE A 111 -6.74 -32.83 41.08
N GLN A 112 -6.85 -31.53 41.40
CA GLN A 112 -7.73 -30.55 40.77
C GLN A 112 -6.96 -29.28 40.40
N SER A 113 -7.42 -28.59 39.35
CA SER A 113 -6.96 -27.22 39.02
C SER A 113 -7.11 -26.28 40.23
N GLY A 114 -6.05 -25.58 40.62
CA GLY A 114 -6.01 -24.71 41.81
C GLY A 114 -5.18 -23.44 41.59
N ASN A 115 -5.11 -22.59 42.62
CA ASN A 115 -4.28 -21.36 42.64
C ASN A 115 -3.00 -21.65 43.42
N ILE A 116 -1.96 -22.05 42.71
CA ILE A 116 -0.70 -22.52 43.32
C ILE A 116 0.08 -21.35 43.92
N GLN A 117 -0.05 -20.14 43.34
CA GLN A 117 0.60 -18.95 43.87
C GLN A 117 0.12 -18.60 45.29
N ALA A 118 -1.18 -18.76 45.55
CA ALA A 118 -1.77 -18.54 46.87
C ALA A 118 -1.33 -19.58 47.91
N GLU A 119 -0.89 -20.77 47.49
CA GLU A 119 -0.42 -21.83 48.40
C GLU A 119 1.07 -21.71 48.75
N THR A 120 1.82 -20.91 47.98
CA THR A 120 3.24 -20.65 48.18
C THR A 120 3.49 -19.33 48.90
N GLN A 121 4.44 -19.30 49.84
CA GLN A 121 5.07 -18.07 50.31
C GLN A 121 6.15 -17.60 49.32
N VAL A 122 6.89 -16.55 49.69
CA VAL A 122 7.99 -16.00 48.90
C VAL A 122 9.06 -17.06 48.61
N LEU A 123 9.28 -17.32 47.32
CA LEU A 123 10.39 -18.14 46.84
C LEU A 123 11.71 -17.41 46.97
N ARG A 124 12.77 -18.12 47.34
CA ARG A 124 14.11 -17.54 47.44
C ARG A 124 15.17 -18.34 46.71
N VAL A 125 16.05 -17.67 45.98
CA VAL A 125 17.24 -18.27 45.34
C VAL A 125 18.50 -17.97 46.16
N PHE A 126 19.37 -18.97 46.26
CA PHE A 126 20.65 -18.93 46.95
C PHE A 126 21.73 -19.47 46.02
N ALA A 127 22.79 -18.69 45.80
CA ALA A 127 23.96 -19.16 45.06
C ALA A 127 25.23 -18.63 45.73
N PRO A 128 25.72 -19.27 46.80
CA PRO A 128 26.81 -18.73 47.63
C PRO A 128 28.14 -18.55 46.89
N GLY A 129 28.31 -19.18 45.73
CA GLY A 129 29.46 -18.98 44.83
C GLY A 129 29.32 -17.78 43.89
N LEU A 130 28.14 -17.17 43.80
CA LEU A 130 27.79 -16.10 42.86
C LEU A 130 27.34 -14.81 43.57
N PHE A 131 26.60 -14.92 44.67
CA PHE A 131 26.16 -13.80 45.49
C PHE A 131 25.92 -14.22 46.94
N THR A 132 25.94 -13.24 47.85
CA THR A 132 25.74 -13.49 49.28
C THR A 132 24.28 -13.33 49.69
N GLY A 133 23.78 -14.23 50.55
CA GLY A 133 22.39 -14.20 51.02
C GLY A 133 21.42 -14.93 50.10
N GLY A 134 20.12 -14.78 50.38
CA GLY A 134 19.03 -15.28 49.55
C GLY A 134 18.24 -14.13 48.95
N LEU A 135 17.87 -14.25 47.68
CA LEU A 135 17.10 -13.24 46.94
C LEU A 135 15.70 -13.75 46.68
N ASP A 136 14.71 -12.89 46.82
CA ASP A 136 13.30 -13.23 46.60
C ASP A 136 13.05 -13.30 45.09
N ILE A 137 12.35 -14.34 44.63
CA ILE A 137 12.05 -14.55 43.20
C ILE A 137 10.64 -13.99 42.93
N PRO A 138 10.50 -12.95 42.09
CA PRO A 138 9.21 -12.40 41.73
C PRO A 138 8.29 -13.42 41.03
N PHE A 139 7.01 -13.35 41.34
CA PHE A 139 5.96 -14.06 40.61
C PHE A 139 5.83 -13.48 39.19
N PHE A 140 5.70 -14.34 38.19
CA PHE A 140 5.52 -13.95 36.80
C PHE A 140 4.06 -14.17 36.37
N ASP A 141 3.58 -15.41 36.40
CA ASP A 141 2.19 -15.78 36.12
C ASP A 141 1.85 -17.19 36.67
N GLU A 142 0.60 -17.62 36.55
CA GLU A 142 0.19 -18.98 36.88
C GLU A 142 -0.71 -19.59 35.80
N THR A 143 -0.66 -20.91 35.68
CA THR A 143 -1.65 -21.73 34.98
C THR A 143 -2.41 -22.56 36.03
N PRO A 144 -3.50 -23.25 35.64
CA PRO A 144 -4.21 -24.15 36.55
C PRO A 144 -3.36 -25.27 37.18
N THR A 145 -2.14 -25.49 36.70
CA THR A 145 -1.25 -26.60 37.08
C THR A 145 0.16 -26.17 37.50
N LYS A 146 0.53 -24.89 37.37
CA LYS A 146 1.82 -24.36 37.85
C LYS A 146 1.80 -22.86 38.14
N ALA A 147 2.55 -22.42 39.15
CA ALA A 147 2.96 -21.03 39.31
C ALA A 147 4.37 -20.83 38.75
N ARG A 148 4.59 -19.79 37.95
CA ARG A 148 5.89 -19.45 37.37
C ARG A 148 6.45 -18.21 38.02
N TYR A 149 7.73 -18.28 38.35
CA TYR A 149 8.51 -17.21 38.94
C TYR A 149 9.73 -16.95 38.05
N ARG A 150 10.18 -15.70 37.97
CA ARG A 150 11.36 -15.33 37.16
C ARG A 150 12.22 -14.34 37.91
N ILE A 151 13.52 -14.56 37.91
CA ILE A 151 14.51 -13.62 38.45
C ILE A 151 15.63 -13.42 37.44
N ASP A 152 15.97 -12.15 37.22
CA ASP A 152 17.16 -11.76 36.50
C ASP A 152 18.29 -11.50 37.53
N LEU A 153 19.35 -12.29 37.46
CA LEU A 153 20.52 -12.19 38.33
C LEU A 153 21.70 -11.50 37.63
N THR A 154 21.49 -10.90 36.46
CA THR A 154 22.52 -10.14 35.73
C THR A 154 23.13 -9.07 36.62
N GLY A 155 24.46 -9.00 36.64
CA GLY A 155 25.22 -8.10 37.51
C GLY A 155 25.16 -8.41 39.01
N THR A 156 24.29 -9.32 39.46
CA THR A 156 24.21 -9.78 40.85
C THR A 156 24.97 -11.10 41.04
N ALA A 157 24.76 -12.06 40.14
CA ALA A 157 25.54 -13.29 40.07
C ALA A 157 26.89 -12.97 39.43
N LYS A 158 27.91 -12.75 40.26
CA LYS A 158 29.28 -12.45 39.80
C LYS A 158 30.21 -13.60 40.17
N PRO A 159 30.58 -14.44 39.19
CA PRO A 159 31.50 -15.53 39.44
C PRO A 159 32.85 -15.02 39.95
N SER A 160 33.45 -15.73 40.91
CA SER A 160 34.77 -15.41 41.44
C SER A 160 35.82 -16.49 41.14
N LYS A 161 35.44 -17.52 40.37
CA LYS A 161 36.26 -18.65 39.91
C LYS A 161 35.48 -19.46 38.86
N SER A 162 36.20 -20.15 37.98
CA SER A 162 35.65 -21.14 37.05
C SER A 162 35.19 -22.43 37.78
N GLY A 163 34.46 -23.29 37.06
CA GLY A 163 34.01 -24.62 37.48
C GLY A 163 32.59 -24.68 38.04
N GLU A 164 32.26 -25.77 38.74
CA GLU A 164 30.90 -26.03 39.23
C GLU A 164 30.48 -25.10 40.38
N HIS A 165 29.37 -24.39 40.18
CA HIS A 165 28.67 -23.59 41.20
C HIS A 165 27.25 -24.10 41.44
N ILE A 166 26.79 -23.97 42.68
CA ILE A 166 25.49 -24.47 43.10
C ILE A 166 24.49 -23.31 43.17
N ILE A 167 23.32 -23.50 42.54
CA ILE A 167 22.16 -22.64 42.69
C ILE A 167 21.04 -23.46 43.33
N ALA A 168 20.55 -22.98 44.47
CA ALA A 168 19.49 -23.61 45.24
C ALA A 168 18.29 -22.68 45.34
N VAL A 169 17.10 -23.18 45.05
CA VAL A 169 15.84 -22.46 45.22
C VAL A 169 15.03 -23.11 46.33
N ARG A 170 14.53 -22.29 47.24
CA ARG A 170 13.61 -22.65 48.32
C ARG A 170 12.22 -22.14 47.97
N ALA A 171 11.27 -23.05 47.85
CA ALA A 171 9.84 -22.77 47.84
C ALA A 171 9.26 -23.15 49.21
N VAL A 172 8.43 -22.30 49.79
CA VAL A 172 7.84 -22.52 51.13
C VAL A 172 6.33 -22.51 50.97
N SER A 173 5.61 -23.43 51.61
CA SER A 173 4.14 -23.41 51.61
C SER A 173 3.59 -22.45 52.67
N GLU A 174 2.41 -21.87 52.43
CA GLU A 174 1.77 -20.93 53.36
C GLU A 174 1.42 -21.58 54.72
N GLY A 175 1.25 -22.91 54.74
CA GLY A 175 0.96 -23.73 55.93
C GLY A 175 -0.55 -23.87 56.22
N GLY A 176 -0.95 -24.92 56.95
CA GLY A 176 -2.33 -25.13 57.39
C GLY A 176 -3.32 -25.53 56.27
N PRO A 177 -4.64 -25.26 56.41
CA PRO A 177 -5.70 -25.75 55.52
C PRO A 177 -5.66 -25.17 54.09
N ASN A 178 -4.75 -24.23 53.80
CA ASN A 178 -4.61 -23.60 52.49
C ASN A 178 -3.75 -24.44 51.52
N TYR A 179 -2.82 -25.27 52.03
CA TYR A 179 -2.04 -26.19 51.20
C TYR A 179 -2.78 -27.52 51.04
N ASN A 180 -3.18 -27.85 49.82
CA ASN A 180 -4.11 -28.96 49.57
C ASN A 180 -3.39 -30.32 49.43
N GLN A 181 -3.07 -30.96 50.56
CA GLN A 181 -2.33 -32.24 50.57
C GLN A 181 -3.13 -33.50 50.18
N GLY A 182 -4.40 -33.37 49.82
CA GLY A 182 -5.30 -34.52 49.67
C GLY A 182 -5.65 -35.18 51.02
N ALA A 183 -5.87 -36.50 51.04
CA ALA A 183 -6.38 -37.21 52.22
C ALA A 183 -5.27 -37.61 53.22
N GLY A 184 -4.84 -36.66 54.05
CA GLY A 184 -3.93 -36.88 55.18
C GLY A 184 -3.81 -35.62 56.05
N PRO A 185 -3.38 -35.72 57.33
CA PRO A 185 -3.21 -34.54 58.17
C PRO A 185 -2.01 -33.71 57.69
N ALA A 186 -2.28 -32.52 57.17
CA ALA A 186 -1.23 -31.53 56.86
C ALA A 186 -0.58 -31.01 58.17
N PRO A 187 0.75 -30.77 58.19
CA PRO A 187 1.39 -30.13 59.33
C PRO A 187 0.81 -28.73 59.58
N ASP A 188 0.71 -28.34 60.86
CA ASP A 188 0.19 -27.03 61.28
C ASP A 188 1.05 -25.84 60.79
N GLY A 189 2.28 -26.09 60.32
CA GLY A 189 3.22 -25.09 59.81
C GLY A 189 3.59 -25.31 58.34
N GLY A 190 4.10 -24.24 57.70
CA GLY A 190 4.60 -24.30 56.32
C GLY A 190 5.75 -25.29 56.15
N VAL A 191 5.83 -25.91 54.97
CA VAL A 191 6.84 -26.90 54.59
C VAL A 191 7.69 -26.32 53.46
N ASP A 192 8.99 -26.60 53.51
CA ASP A 192 9.94 -26.14 52.49
C ASP A 192 10.23 -27.23 51.45
N SER A 193 10.21 -26.87 50.17
CA SER A 193 10.81 -27.64 49.07
C SER A 193 12.09 -26.94 48.61
N TRP A 194 13.19 -27.70 48.54
CA TRP A 194 14.48 -27.21 48.03
C TRP A 194 14.84 -27.94 46.74
N ASN A 195 15.15 -27.18 45.68
CA ASN A 195 15.66 -27.71 44.43
C ASN A 195 17.01 -27.08 44.11
N VAL A 196 17.91 -27.88 43.54
CA VAL A 196 19.31 -27.51 43.36
C VAL A 196 19.75 -27.89 41.95
N ILE A 197 20.35 -26.94 41.25
CA ILE A 197 21.06 -27.17 39.99
C ILE A 197 22.53 -26.82 40.16
N VAL A 198 23.37 -27.44 39.33
CA VAL A 198 24.78 -27.12 39.19
C VAL A 198 24.93 -26.37 37.88
N VAL A 199 25.53 -25.19 37.93
CA VAL A 199 25.93 -24.39 36.77
C VAL A 199 27.45 -24.50 36.66
N ASP A 200 27.95 -24.88 35.50
CA ASP A 200 29.38 -24.95 35.24
C ASP A 200 29.82 -23.63 34.60
N ILE A 201 30.75 -22.93 35.26
CA ILE A 201 31.19 -21.61 34.81
C ILE A 201 32.50 -21.77 34.04
N PRO A 202 32.51 -21.50 32.73
CA PRO A 202 33.69 -21.62 31.91
C PRO A 202 34.74 -20.55 32.23
N ASP A 203 36.01 -20.93 32.02
CA ASP A 203 37.12 -20.01 31.77
C ASP A 203 37.20 -19.79 30.24
N PRO A 204 36.73 -18.63 29.73
CA PRO A 204 36.55 -18.43 28.30
C PRO A 204 37.90 -18.31 27.58
N ASP A 205 38.09 -19.10 26.53
CA ASP A 205 39.22 -18.98 25.62
C ASP A 205 38.92 -18.02 24.45
N CYS A 206 39.96 -17.36 23.94
CA CYS A 206 39.83 -16.54 22.74
C CYS A 206 39.93 -17.44 21.51
N THR A 207 38.80 -17.69 20.84
CA THR A 207 38.70 -18.56 19.66
C THR A 207 37.80 -17.88 18.64
N GLY A 208 38.29 -17.70 17.42
CA GLY A 208 37.51 -17.13 16.31
C GLY A 208 36.38 -18.04 15.85
N ASP A 209 35.23 -17.42 15.54
CA ASP A 209 34.06 -18.05 14.96
C ASP A 209 33.86 -17.66 13.47
N ALA A 210 32.69 -17.95 12.89
CA ALA A 210 32.40 -17.67 11.49
C ALA A 210 31.69 -16.33 11.23
N ASN A 211 31.19 -15.60 12.23
CA ASN A 211 30.32 -14.43 12.01
C ASN A 211 31.08 -13.08 11.92
N ASN A 212 32.34 -13.13 11.47
CA ASN A 212 33.32 -12.05 11.52
C ASN A 212 33.28 -11.06 10.33
N ASP A 213 32.36 -11.27 9.39
CA ASP A 213 32.12 -10.44 8.19
C ASP A 213 30.62 -10.27 7.90
N TRP A 214 30.27 -9.21 7.17
CA TRP A 214 28.89 -8.91 6.77
C TRP A 214 28.24 -10.04 5.98
N SER A 215 29.01 -10.73 5.12
CA SER A 215 28.49 -11.86 4.33
C SER A 215 28.17 -13.10 5.16
N GLU A 216 28.67 -13.16 6.38
CA GLU A 216 28.51 -14.29 7.31
C GLU A 216 27.59 -13.91 8.49
N ALA A 217 26.89 -12.77 8.39
CA ALA A 217 26.02 -12.26 9.44
C ALA A 217 24.91 -13.27 9.79
N PHE A 218 24.75 -13.56 11.08
CA PHE A 218 23.74 -14.49 11.57
C PHE A 218 22.36 -13.82 11.67
N GLU A 219 21.30 -14.49 11.23
CA GLU A 219 19.94 -13.94 11.28
C GLU A 219 19.38 -13.95 12.72
N LEU A 220 18.98 -12.78 13.22
CA LEU A 220 18.41 -12.61 14.55
C LEU A 220 16.90 -12.35 14.46
N GLU A 221 16.10 -13.33 14.88
CA GLU A 221 14.63 -13.25 14.85
C GLU A 221 14.06 -12.22 15.83
N PHE A 222 12.89 -11.65 15.52
CA PHE A 222 12.15 -10.76 16.44
C PHE A 222 11.69 -11.51 17.69
N GLY A 223 12.11 -11.02 18.87
CA GLY A 223 11.93 -11.72 20.15
C GLY A 223 12.99 -12.80 20.43
N GLY A 224 13.95 -12.99 19.51
CA GLY A 224 15.08 -13.92 19.64
C GLY A 224 16.28 -13.32 20.37
N TYR A 225 17.30 -14.15 20.56
CA TYR A 225 18.58 -13.76 21.16
C TYR A 225 19.74 -14.58 20.59
N ALA A 226 20.96 -14.08 20.76
CA ALA A 226 22.21 -14.77 20.44
C ALA A 226 23.18 -14.67 21.63
N GLU A 227 23.87 -15.77 21.91
CA GLU A 227 24.92 -15.88 22.92
C GLU A 227 26.24 -16.15 22.21
N ASP A 228 27.23 -15.26 22.39
CA ASP A 228 28.53 -15.37 21.72
C ASP A 228 29.63 -14.65 22.49
N LYS A 229 30.85 -14.55 21.93
CA LYS A 229 32.00 -13.88 22.55
C LYS A 229 32.88 -13.17 21.52
N VAL A 230 33.31 -11.94 21.83
CA VAL A 230 34.36 -11.24 21.07
C VAL A 230 35.67 -11.17 21.86
N CYS A 231 36.82 -11.25 21.19
CA CYS A 231 38.14 -11.14 21.79
C CYS A 231 39.24 -10.76 20.77
N LEU A 232 40.33 -10.18 21.25
CA LEU A 232 41.50 -9.87 20.41
C LEU A 232 42.61 -10.92 20.56
N PRO A 233 43.34 -11.28 19.47
CA PRO A 233 43.18 -10.81 18.10
C PRO A 233 42.24 -11.67 17.23
N ASP A 234 41.78 -12.82 17.75
CA ASP A 234 41.23 -13.90 16.94
C ASP A 234 39.76 -13.71 16.57
N ASP A 235 38.99 -12.92 17.34
CA ASP A 235 37.54 -12.77 17.16
C ASP A 235 37.00 -11.38 17.52
N TYR A 236 37.47 -10.34 16.82
CA TYR A 236 37.32 -8.98 17.33
C TYR A 236 35.95 -8.35 17.07
N ARG A 237 35.08 -8.98 16.27
CA ARG A 237 33.76 -8.45 15.88
C ARG A 237 32.85 -9.55 15.32
N ASP A 238 31.56 -9.40 15.62
CA ASP A 238 30.51 -10.34 15.20
C ASP A 238 29.40 -9.55 14.48
N PHE A 239 28.81 -10.17 13.47
CA PHE A 239 27.75 -9.59 12.66
C PHE A 239 26.46 -10.38 12.72
N TYR A 240 25.34 -9.65 12.83
CA TYR A 240 23.98 -10.19 12.78
C TYR A 240 23.14 -9.41 11.78
N THR A 241 22.04 -10.00 11.30
CA THR A 241 21.12 -9.37 10.36
C THR A 241 19.66 -9.59 10.77
N PHE A 242 18.80 -8.65 10.42
CA PHE A 242 17.34 -8.82 10.49
C PHE A 242 16.68 -8.07 9.33
N THR A 243 15.45 -8.44 8.99
CA THR A 243 14.69 -7.81 7.90
C THR A 243 13.37 -7.28 8.43
N ILE A 244 13.07 -6.01 8.15
CA ILE A 244 11.74 -5.43 8.36
C ILE A 244 10.92 -5.69 7.09
N PRO A 245 9.86 -6.51 7.12
CA PRO A 245 9.03 -6.76 5.95
C PRO A 245 8.30 -5.48 5.50
N PRO A 246 7.98 -5.34 4.20
CA PRO A 246 7.08 -4.30 3.72
C PRO A 246 5.71 -4.39 4.41
N GLY A 247 5.08 -3.24 4.65
CA GLY A 247 3.83 -3.17 5.41
C GLY A 247 3.99 -3.26 6.93
N ASN A 248 5.21 -3.42 7.44
CA ASN A 248 5.50 -3.39 8.87
C ASN A 248 6.37 -2.20 9.27
N ILE A 249 6.15 -1.70 10.47
CA ILE A 249 7.13 -0.89 11.20
C ILE A 249 7.65 -1.71 12.37
N ILE A 250 8.86 -1.41 12.80
CA ILE A 250 9.47 -2.05 13.97
C ILE A 250 9.27 -1.17 15.21
N SER A 251 8.95 -1.78 16.34
CA SER A 251 8.96 -1.09 17.64
C SER A 251 9.66 -1.92 18.70
N GLY A 252 10.44 -1.26 19.54
CA GLY A 252 11.26 -1.90 20.58
C GLY A 252 12.72 -1.50 20.51
N ASP A 253 13.60 -2.40 20.94
CA ASP A 253 15.04 -2.17 20.99
C ASP A 253 15.86 -3.45 20.75
N ILE A 254 17.13 -3.27 20.38
CA ILE A 254 18.16 -4.32 20.48
C ILE A 254 18.98 -4.06 21.74
N ARG A 255 19.22 -5.09 22.53
CA ARG A 255 19.95 -5.03 23.80
C ARG A 255 21.21 -5.86 23.74
N LEU A 256 22.32 -5.30 24.21
CA LEU A 256 23.59 -6.01 24.36
C LEU A 256 23.98 -6.00 25.84
N HIS A 257 24.15 -7.20 26.39
CA HIS A 257 24.66 -7.44 27.73
C HIS A 257 26.08 -8.00 27.64
N CYS A 258 27.06 -7.29 28.19
CA CYS A 258 28.46 -7.74 28.22
C CYS A 258 29.24 -6.91 29.26
N ASP A 259 30.00 -7.56 30.13
CA ASP A 259 30.77 -6.91 31.20
C ASP A 259 32.15 -6.42 30.74
N ALA A 260 32.58 -6.77 29.53
CA ALA A 260 33.89 -6.41 29.03
C ALA A 260 33.89 -5.05 28.33
N GLU A 261 34.45 -4.02 28.99
CA GLU A 261 34.59 -2.68 28.40
C GLU A 261 36.00 -2.48 27.80
N PRO A 262 36.15 -1.84 26.62
CA PRO A 262 35.11 -1.27 25.76
C PRO A 262 34.60 -2.28 24.70
N THR A 263 33.34 -2.69 24.84
CA THR A 263 32.58 -3.40 23.80
C THR A 263 31.43 -2.51 23.33
N LYS A 264 31.07 -2.61 22.05
CA LYS A 264 30.13 -1.71 21.37
C LYS A 264 29.05 -2.48 20.61
N LEU A 265 27.90 -1.85 20.47
CA LEU A 265 26.77 -2.27 19.64
C LEU A 265 26.54 -1.23 18.54
N GLY A 266 26.47 -1.64 17.29
CA GLY A 266 26.20 -0.77 16.14
C GLY A 266 25.09 -1.31 15.27
N LEU A 267 24.30 -0.39 14.69
CA LEU A 267 23.24 -0.68 13.72
C LEU A 267 23.59 -0.03 12.37
N TYR A 268 23.42 -0.78 11.30
CA TYR A 268 23.83 -0.43 9.94
C TYR A 268 22.71 -0.72 8.95
N ASP A 269 22.67 0.05 7.86
CA ASP A 269 21.74 -0.18 6.75
C ASP A 269 22.24 -1.29 5.80
N LYS A 270 21.47 -1.56 4.75
CA LYS A 270 21.79 -2.57 3.72
C LYS A 270 23.09 -2.31 2.94
N ASN A 271 23.59 -1.08 2.94
CA ASN A 271 24.84 -0.69 2.28
C ASN A 271 26.03 -0.72 3.26
N HIS A 272 25.80 -1.16 4.50
CA HIS A 272 26.73 -1.15 5.62
C HIS A 272 27.14 0.25 6.10
N ASP A 273 26.30 1.26 5.83
CA ASP A 273 26.46 2.60 6.39
C ASP A 273 25.94 2.64 7.84
N LEU A 274 26.70 3.28 8.73
CA LEU A 274 26.37 3.35 10.15
C LEU A 274 25.14 4.24 10.38
N ILE A 275 24.08 3.67 10.95
CA ILE A 275 22.89 4.41 11.39
C ILE A 275 23.15 4.99 12.77
N THR A 276 23.48 4.13 13.73
CA THR A 276 23.77 4.54 15.12
C THR A 276 24.61 3.51 15.84
N GLU A 277 25.39 3.93 16.84
CA GLU A 277 26.15 3.05 17.72
C GLU A 277 25.97 3.44 19.19
N SER A 278 26.14 2.47 20.08
CA SER A 278 26.12 2.66 21.52
C SER A 278 27.25 1.88 22.19
N ASN A 279 27.85 2.51 23.19
CA ASN A 279 28.90 1.88 23.99
C ASN A 279 28.26 1.16 25.19
N ILE A 280 28.86 0.06 25.61
CA ILE A 280 28.52 -0.55 26.90
C ILE A 280 28.85 0.40 28.04
N ALA A 281 27.92 0.50 28.98
CA ALA A 281 28.10 1.18 30.24
C ALA A 281 27.54 0.31 31.36
N SER A 282 28.40 -0.09 32.31
CA SER A 282 27.99 -0.92 33.46
C SER A 282 27.35 -2.26 33.06
N GLY A 283 27.88 -2.91 32.00
CA GLY A 283 27.46 -4.24 31.58
C GLY A 283 26.31 -4.29 30.57
N PHE A 284 25.78 -3.14 30.16
CA PHE A 284 24.58 -3.07 29.31
C PHE A 284 24.63 -1.91 28.31
N THR A 285 24.01 -2.11 27.14
CA THR A 285 23.65 -1.03 26.21
C THR A 285 22.47 -1.44 25.32
N SER A 286 21.82 -0.47 24.68
CA SER A 286 20.70 -0.75 23.77
C SER A 286 20.59 0.28 22.66
N ILE A 287 20.03 -0.13 21.52
CA ILE A 287 19.61 0.74 20.42
C ILE A 287 18.09 0.68 20.33
N VAL A 288 17.41 1.81 20.58
CA VAL A 288 15.94 1.93 20.52
C VAL A 288 15.52 2.29 19.09
N PHE A 289 14.56 1.57 18.53
CA PHE A 289 14.16 1.75 17.13
C PHE A 289 13.18 2.90 16.90
N ASN A 290 12.27 3.15 17.84
CA ASN A 290 11.20 4.15 17.67
C ASN A 290 11.67 5.56 17.22
N PRO A 291 12.80 6.13 17.69
CA PRO A 291 13.26 7.45 17.23
C PRO A 291 14.05 7.42 15.89
N LEU A 292 14.31 6.24 15.32
CA LEU A 292 15.14 6.08 14.11
C LEU A 292 14.32 6.02 12.82
N ASP A 293 12.99 5.85 12.90
CA ASP A 293 12.07 5.75 11.75
C ASP A 293 12.60 4.82 10.63
N LEU A 294 12.97 3.58 11.01
CA LEU A 294 13.53 2.60 10.07
C LEU A 294 12.47 2.16 9.04
N ASN A 295 12.81 2.26 7.76
CA ASN A 295 11.98 1.80 6.64
C ASN A 295 12.07 0.27 6.46
N PRO A 296 11.10 -0.38 5.80
CA PRO A 296 11.21 -1.77 5.38
C PRO A 296 12.51 -2.05 4.61
N GLY A 297 13.15 -3.19 4.90
CA GLY A 297 14.45 -3.55 4.33
C GLY A 297 15.33 -4.36 5.28
N GLN A 298 16.51 -4.74 4.79
CA GLN A 298 17.52 -5.48 5.55
C GLN A 298 18.42 -4.53 6.34
N TYR A 299 18.71 -4.90 7.59
CA TYR A 299 19.58 -4.17 8.50
C TYR A 299 20.59 -5.10 9.15
N PHE A 300 21.76 -4.56 9.46
CA PHE A 300 22.86 -5.30 10.07
C PHE A 300 23.21 -4.76 11.46
N ILE A 301 23.59 -5.65 12.35
CA ILE A 301 24.04 -5.36 13.71
C ILE A 301 25.50 -5.79 13.80
N ARG A 302 26.33 -4.97 14.44
CA ARG A 302 27.72 -5.32 14.75
C ARG A 302 27.96 -5.24 16.25
N VAL A 303 28.52 -6.30 16.82
CA VAL A 303 29.10 -6.32 18.17
C VAL A 303 30.60 -6.39 18.03
N TRP A 304 31.37 -5.54 18.72
CA TRP A 304 32.83 -5.60 18.63
C TRP A 304 33.50 -5.04 19.88
N THR A 305 34.72 -5.51 20.14
CA THR A 305 35.52 -5.05 21.28
C THR A 305 36.87 -4.51 20.82
N SER A 306 37.37 -3.52 21.56
CA SER A 306 38.79 -3.15 21.50
C SER A 306 39.53 -3.48 22.79
N ASN A 307 38.93 -4.31 23.64
CA ASN A 307 39.55 -4.84 24.85
C ASN A 307 40.54 -5.95 24.48
N ASN A 308 41.81 -5.78 24.85
CA ASN A 308 42.89 -6.74 24.60
C ASN A 308 43.39 -7.45 25.86
N ILE A 309 42.60 -7.40 26.94
CA ILE A 309 42.96 -7.88 28.28
C ILE A 309 42.06 -9.06 28.71
N GLN A 310 40.85 -9.18 28.17
CA GLN A 310 39.90 -10.24 28.51
C GLN A 310 39.05 -10.62 27.30
N VAL A 311 38.54 -11.85 27.30
CA VAL A 311 37.46 -12.29 26.41
C VAL A 311 36.16 -11.62 26.84
N ALA A 312 35.30 -11.26 25.87
CA ALA A 312 34.05 -10.56 26.10
C ALA A 312 32.84 -11.43 25.71
N PRO A 313 32.43 -12.41 26.55
CA PRO A 313 31.15 -13.08 26.37
C PRO A 313 30.00 -12.08 26.46
N TYR A 314 29.00 -12.24 25.60
CA TYR A 314 27.84 -11.36 25.54
C TYR A 314 26.53 -12.09 25.23
N LEU A 315 25.43 -11.43 25.56
CA LEU A 315 24.08 -11.79 25.15
C LEU A 315 23.49 -10.63 24.34
N LEU A 316 23.10 -10.89 23.10
CA LEU A 316 22.42 -9.96 22.20
C LEU A 316 20.94 -10.33 22.09
N GLU A 317 20.03 -9.41 22.38
CA GLU A 317 18.58 -9.67 22.37
C GLU A 317 17.84 -8.72 21.43
N MET A 318 16.94 -9.27 20.62
CA MET A 318 16.01 -8.52 19.79
C MET A 318 14.68 -8.36 20.54
N VAL A 319 14.56 -7.34 21.38
CA VAL A 319 13.33 -7.03 22.13
C VAL A 319 12.48 -6.06 21.32
N ALA A 320 12.12 -6.49 20.12
CA ALA A 320 11.31 -5.73 19.20
C ALA A 320 10.24 -6.60 18.55
N GLU A 321 9.15 -5.95 18.15
CA GLU A 321 8.04 -6.56 17.45
C GLU A 321 7.78 -5.83 16.13
N LEU A 322 7.25 -6.59 15.17
CA LEU A 322 6.73 -6.03 13.93
C LEU A 322 5.28 -5.59 14.17
N ILE A 323 5.04 -4.30 14.01
CA ILE A 323 3.70 -3.72 14.02
C ILE A 323 3.24 -3.65 12.57
N GLU A 324 2.15 -4.34 12.26
CA GLU A 324 1.51 -4.25 10.96
C GLU A 324 1.00 -2.83 10.75
N LYS A 325 1.61 -2.13 9.80
CA LYS A 325 1.14 -0.84 9.31
C LYS A 325 0.21 -1.11 8.13
N ILE A 326 -0.96 -1.69 8.42
CA ILE A 326 -2.08 -1.60 7.48
C ILE A 326 -2.61 -0.16 7.60
N PRO A 327 -2.54 0.68 6.56
CA PRO A 327 -3.40 1.85 6.52
C PRO A 327 -4.83 1.33 6.42
N SER A 328 -5.61 1.44 7.50
CA SER A 328 -7.05 1.17 7.45
C SER A 328 -7.79 2.10 6.48
N ASN A 329 -7.11 3.17 6.04
CA ASN A 329 -7.56 4.09 5.01
C ASN A 329 -6.44 4.26 3.99
N VAL A 330 -6.76 4.07 2.72
CA VAL A 330 -5.85 4.37 1.61
C VAL A 330 -5.43 5.83 1.70
N THR A 331 -4.12 6.08 1.82
CA THR A 331 -3.60 7.44 2.02
C THR A 331 -3.63 8.21 0.70
N ASP A 332 -4.31 9.36 0.69
CA ASP A 332 -4.25 10.34 -0.40
C ASP A 332 -2.85 10.96 -0.40
N ILE A 333 -2.14 10.82 -1.53
CA ILE A 333 -0.73 11.20 -1.67
C ILE A 333 -0.53 12.39 -2.62
N THR A 334 -1.48 13.33 -2.66
CA THR A 334 -1.49 14.45 -3.63
C THR A 334 -0.38 15.49 -3.44
N PRO A 335 0.46 15.74 -4.47
CA PRO A 335 1.23 16.97 -4.61
C PRO A 335 0.38 18.06 -5.28
N GLY A 336 0.55 19.32 -4.87
CA GLY A 336 -0.34 20.45 -5.24
C GLY A 336 -0.47 20.80 -6.74
N ASN A 337 0.25 20.15 -7.66
CA ASN A 337 0.27 20.52 -9.08
C ASN A 337 0.31 19.31 -10.02
N LEU A 338 -0.78 18.59 -10.32
CA LEU A 338 -0.68 17.55 -11.35
C LEU A 338 -1.97 17.13 -12.08
N PHE A 339 -2.04 17.54 -13.35
CA PHE A 339 -2.86 16.91 -14.38
C PHE A 339 -2.09 15.73 -15.01
N VAL A 340 -2.22 14.50 -14.48
CA VAL A 340 -1.48 13.34 -15.00
C VAL A 340 -2.31 12.57 -16.02
N LYS A 341 -1.88 12.49 -17.28
CA LYS A 341 -2.37 11.44 -18.21
C LYS A 341 -1.19 10.61 -18.70
N PRO A 342 -0.67 9.69 -17.86
CA PRO A 342 0.37 8.78 -18.27
C PRO A 342 -0.24 7.66 -19.13
N TYR A 343 0.52 7.19 -20.10
CA TYR A 343 0.21 6.01 -20.90
C TYR A 343 1.21 4.89 -20.67
N HIS A 344 2.41 5.23 -20.21
CA HIS A 344 3.47 4.29 -19.87
C HIS A 344 3.96 4.55 -18.45
N VAL A 345 4.35 3.48 -17.79
CA VAL A 345 5.01 3.52 -16.49
C VAL A 345 6.19 2.57 -16.50
N TRP A 346 7.28 2.95 -15.84
CA TRP A 346 8.41 2.08 -15.54
C TRP A 346 8.86 2.32 -14.11
N ILE A 347 9.46 1.30 -13.50
CA ILE A 347 10.10 1.41 -12.19
C ILE A 347 11.58 1.12 -12.36
N HIS A 348 12.43 2.00 -11.84
CA HIS A 348 13.87 1.78 -11.74
C HIS A 348 14.39 2.34 -10.43
N ASP A 349 15.12 1.51 -9.69
CA ASP A 349 15.50 1.73 -8.29
C ASP A 349 14.28 2.16 -7.43
N PHE A 350 14.36 3.35 -6.82
CA PHE A 350 13.32 3.92 -5.97
C PHE A 350 12.41 4.90 -6.72
N HIS A 351 12.41 4.89 -8.06
CA HIS A 351 11.65 5.85 -8.84
C HIS A 351 10.65 5.20 -9.77
N ALA A 352 9.43 5.74 -9.77
CA ALA A 352 8.43 5.48 -10.80
C ALA A 352 8.50 6.59 -11.86
N TYR A 353 8.74 6.19 -13.11
CA TYR A 353 8.82 7.07 -14.27
C TYR A 353 7.54 6.92 -15.08
N LEU A 354 6.77 7.99 -15.21
CA LEU A 354 5.54 7.99 -15.96
C LEU A 354 5.65 8.91 -17.17
N LEU A 355 5.18 8.42 -18.31
CA LEU A 355 5.19 9.16 -19.56
C LEU A 355 3.80 9.20 -20.18
N GLY A 356 3.38 10.38 -20.62
CA GLY A 356 2.19 10.52 -21.46
C GLY A 356 2.10 11.88 -22.13
N ALA A 357 1.13 12.72 -21.72
CA ALA A 357 1.07 14.11 -22.22
C ALA A 357 2.23 14.99 -21.72
N GLY A 358 2.94 14.53 -20.69
CA GLY A 358 4.20 15.06 -20.15
C GLY A 358 4.99 13.90 -19.54
N TYR A 359 5.93 14.20 -18.65
CA TYR A 359 6.62 13.18 -17.86
C TYR A 359 6.61 13.52 -16.36
N TRP A 360 6.67 12.48 -15.55
CA TRP A 360 6.62 12.57 -14.10
C TRP A 360 7.56 11.53 -13.48
N VAL A 361 8.27 11.95 -12.45
CA VAL A 361 9.16 11.09 -11.67
C VAL A 361 8.72 11.16 -10.22
N TYR A 362 8.40 10.02 -9.64
CA TYR A 362 8.03 9.90 -8.23
C TYR A 362 9.06 9.08 -7.49
N ASN A 363 9.33 9.47 -6.25
CA ASN A 363 10.04 8.59 -5.31
C ASN A 363 9.02 7.60 -4.74
N ILE A 364 9.30 6.31 -4.86
CA ILE A 364 8.44 5.22 -4.38
C ILE A 364 8.34 5.22 -2.84
N ASP A 365 9.41 5.65 -2.16
CA ASP A 365 9.44 5.74 -0.70
C ASP A 365 8.62 6.94 -0.18
N ASN A 366 8.39 7.94 -1.04
CA ASN A 366 7.56 9.09 -0.72
C ASN A 366 6.78 9.58 -1.94
N LEU A 367 5.69 8.87 -2.24
CA LEU A 367 4.85 9.19 -3.39
C LEU A 367 4.09 10.53 -3.26
N LEU A 368 4.13 11.18 -2.09
CA LEU A 368 3.56 12.51 -1.82
C LEU A 368 4.38 13.67 -2.43
N ASP A 369 5.66 13.42 -2.76
CA ASP A 369 6.57 14.45 -3.23
C ASP A 369 7.19 14.04 -4.58
N PRO A 370 6.70 14.57 -5.71
CA PRO A 370 7.21 14.20 -7.02
C PRO A 370 8.61 14.80 -7.17
N VAL A 371 9.56 13.94 -7.51
CA VAL A 371 10.97 14.32 -7.73
C VAL A 371 11.09 15.30 -8.89
N SER A 372 10.28 15.13 -9.94
CA SER A 372 10.20 16.08 -11.05
C SER A 372 8.87 15.95 -11.81
N VAL A 373 8.37 17.09 -12.29
CA VAL A 373 7.13 17.22 -13.06
C VAL A 373 7.36 18.15 -14.24
N TYR A 374 7.08 17.69 -15.45
CA TYR A 374 7.06 18.55 -16.63
C TYR A 374 5.69 18.52 -17.30
N GLY A 375 4.99 19.66 -17.21
CA GLY A 375 3.59 19.82 -17.58
C GLY A 375 3.32 20.51 -18.93
N GLU A 376 4.34 20.83 -19.74
CA GLU A 376 4.06 21.32 -21.09
C GLU A 376 3.55 20.17 -21.94
N THR A 377 2.23 20.17 -22.13
CA THR A 377 1.49 19.22 -22.96
C THR A 377 2.15 19.03 -24.31
N ILE A 378 2.71 17.85 -24.55
CA ILE A 378 3.16 17.43 -25.87
C ILE A 378 1.98 17.61 -26.84
N PRO A 379 2.05 18.50 -27.85
CA PRO A 379 0.87 18.89 -28.60
C PRO A 379 0.24 17.73 -29.38
N ASN A 380 -1.10 17.62 -29.31
CA ASN A 380 -1.94 16.76 -30.16
C ASN A 380 -1.48 15.29 -30.27
N ILE A 381 -1.56 14.56 -29.17
CA ILE A 381 -1.45 13.10 -29.15
C ILE A 381 -2.82 12.52 -29.57
N TRP A 382 -2.96 12.11 -30.84
CA TRP A 382 -4.18 11.45 -31.32
C TRP A 382 -4.35 10.03 -30.74
N ASN A 383 -3.24 9.31 -30.52
CA ASN A 383 -3.17 7.98 -29.90
C ASN A 383 -2.02 7.92 -28.89
N PRO A 384 -2.07 7.07 -27.85
CA PRO A 384 -0.99 6.89 -26.88
C PRO A 384 0.38 6.80 -27.57
N PRO A 385 1.40 7.54 -27.11
CA PRO A 385 2.74 7.41 -27.66
C PRO A 385 3.22 5.97 -27.50
N LYS A 386 4.11 5.50 -28.36
CA LYS A 386 4.82 4.22 -28.16
C LYS A 386 6.16 4.54 -27.53
N ALA A 387 6.51 3.89 -26.44
CA ALA A 387 7.69 4.23 -25.69
C ALA A 387 8.42 3.00 -25.16
N THR A 388 9.71 3.16 -24.90
CA THR A 388 10.57 2.17 -24.26
C THR A 388 11.54 2.90 -23.32
N PHE A 389 11.98 2.20 -22.28
CA PHE A 389 12.77 2.77 -21.20
C PHE A 389 13.86 1.79 -20.75
N LEU A 390 15.07 2.32 -20.62
CA LEU A 390 16.26 1.65 -20.12
C LEU A 390 17.12 2.76 -19.54
N TYR A 391 17.19 2.79 -18.21
CA TYR A 391 17.80 3.90 -17.50
C TYR A 391 19.23 4.20 -18.03
N PRO A 392 19.57 5.48 -18.28
CA PRO A 392 18.77 6.68 -18.01
C PRO A 392 17.86 7.13 -19.17
N HIS A 393 17.78 6.41 -20.28
CA HIS A 393 17.12 6.89 -21.49
C HIS A 393 15.69 6.37 -21.65
N CYS A 394 14.79 7.26 -22.06
CA CYS A 394 13.47 6.92 -22.57
C CYS A 394 13.33 7.38 -24.02
N TYR A 395 12.97 6.48 -24.92
CA TYR A 395 12.64 6.83 -26.29
C TYR A 395 11.14 6.69 -26.51
N PHE A 396 10.50 7.72 -27.05
CA PHE A 396 9.07 7.66 -27.35
C PHE A 396 8.71 8.30 -28.68
N ALA A 397 7.75 7.69 -29.36
CA ALA A 397 7.31 8.05 -30.69
C ALA A 397 5.99 8.83 -30.66
N LEU A 398 6.00 10.03 -31.23
CA LEU A 398 4.83 10.88 -31.41
C LEU A 398 4.15 10.66 -32.74
N ASN A 399 2.88 10.28 -32.67
CA ASN A 399 1.98 10.09 -33.80
C ASN A 399 1.00 11.26 -33.89
N ILE A 400 1.41 12.33 -34.59
CA ILE A 400 0.73 13.63 -34.58
C ILE A 400 -0.65 13.57 -35.27
N SER A 401 -0.79 12.78 -36.34
CA SER A 401 -2.07 12.63 -37.05
C SER A 401 -2.17 11.28 -37.76
N PRO A 402 -3.40 10.80 -38.07
CA PRO A 402 -3.59 9.61 -38.91
C PRO A 402 -2.86 9.74 -40.26
N GLY A 403 -1.95 8.81 -40.55
CA GLY A 403 -1.19 8.77 -41.80
C GLY A 403 0.05 9.66 -41.86
N SER A 404 0.42 10.38 -40.78
CA SER A 404 1.67 11.14 -40.72
C SER A 404 2.84 10.33 -40.20
N ASN A 405 4.05 10.72 -40.62
CA ASN A 405 5.32 10.25 -40.09
C ASN A 405 5.42 10.49 -38.58
N SER A 406 6.12 9.59 -37.88
CA SER A 406 6.38 9.74 -36.46
C SER A 406 7.69 10.49 -36.22
N LYS A 407 7.76 11.11 -35.06
CA LYS A 407 8.99 11.70 -34.50
C LYS A 407 9.31 10.96 -33.22
N VAL A 408 10.53 10.42 -33.11
CA VAL A 408 11.01 9.79 -31.88
C VAL A 408 11.84 10.81 -31.12
N ILE A 409 11.56 10.97 -29.84
CA ILE A 409 12.24 11.88 -28.93
C ILE A 409 12.90 11.06 -27.83
N ASN A 410 14.02 11.57 -27.31
CA ASN A 410 14.71 11.03 -26.16
C ASN A 410 14.45 11.91 -24.93
N ILE A 411 14.27 11.27 -23.77
CA ILE A 411 14.36 11.92 -22.47
C ILE A 411 15.51 11.26 -21.71
N ASP A 412 16.43 12.09 -21.24
CA ASP A 412 17.55 11.67 -20.39
C ASP A 412 17.21 11.92 -18.92
N PHE A 413 17.11 10.83 -18.17
CA PHE A 413 16.81 10.79 -16.73
C PHE A 413 18.06 10.62 -15.86
N THR A 414 19.26 10.89 -16.37
CA THR A 414 20.52 10.82 -15.59
C THR A 414 20.44 11.66 -14.30
N ASN A 415 19.71 12.78 -14.36
CA ASN A 415 19.23 13.50 -13.18
C ASN A 415 17.70 13.45 -13.13
N PRO A 416 17.09 12.55 -12.33
CA PRO A 416 15.64 12.41 -12.25
C PRO A 416 14.92 13.68 -11.74
N ALA A 417 15.61 14.54 -11.00
CA ALA A 417 15.08 15.83 -10.52
C ALA A 417 15.12 16.95 -11.59
N SER A 418 15.85 16.73 -12.69
CA SER A 418 15.90 17.65 -13.83
C SER A 418 16.12 16.88 -15.14
N PRO A 419 15.14 16.08 -15.59
CA PRO A 419 15.27 15.30 -16.83
C PRO A 419 15.43 16.21 -18.04
N VAL A 420 16.23 15.78 -19.02
CA VAL A 420 16.52 16.57 -20.23
C VAL A 420 15.69 16.03 -21.39
N TYR A 421 14.74 16.85 -21.84
CA TYR A 421 13.92 16.57 -23.02
C TYR A 421 14.61 17.10 -24.29
N THR A 422 14.66 16.30 -25.36
CA THR A 422 15.37 16.64 -26.59
C THR A 422 14.44 17.00 -27.75
N ASP A 423 15.00 17.68 -28.76
CA ASP A 423 14.35 17.74 -30.08
C ASP A 423 14.26 16.31 -30.68
N PRO A 424 13.34 16.05 -31.63
CA PRO A 424 13.24 14.75 -32.28
C PRO A 424 14.58 14.23 -32.81
N VAL A 425 15.00 13.08 -32.29
CA VAL A 425 16.28 12.41 -32.62
C VAL A 425 16.14 11.45 -33.79
N ILE A 426 14.94 10.92 -34.05
CA ILE A 426 14.63 10.11 -35.24
C ILE A 426 13.36 10.65 -35.90
N THR A 427 13.41 10.84 -37.22
CA THR A 427 12.23 11.11 -38.05
C THR A 427 11.96 9.91 -38.93
N THR A 428 10.81 9.26 -38.75
CA THR A 428 10.46 8.06 -39.51
C THR A 428 9.79 8.42 -40.84
N ASN A 429 9.69 7.44 -41.75
CA ASN A 429 8.98 7.60 -43.02
C ASN A 429 7.50 7.20 -42.94
N THR A 430 7.12 6.46 -41.90
CA THR A 430 5.77 5.96 -41.65
C THR A 430 5.52 5.92 -40.15
N ARG A 431 4.29 5.63 -39.76
CA ARG A 431 3.90 5.60 -38.35
C ARG A 431 4.63 4.49 -37.58
N VAL A 432 5.09 4.81 -36.37
CA VAL A 432 5.63 3.85 -35.41
C VAL A 432 4.49 3.12 -34.70
N SER A 433 4.51 1.79 -34.77
CA SER A 433 3.49 0.92 -34.18
C SER A 433 3.94 0.24 -32.88
N ALA A 434 5.24 0.03 -32.69
CA ALA A 434 5.86 -0.44 -31.46
C ALA A 434 7.32 0.03 -31.42
N ILE A 435 7.90 0.15 -30.22
CA ILE A 435 9.30 0.49 -30.01
C ILE A 435 9.83 -0.34 -28.83
N GLN A 436 11.08 -0.80 -28.90
CA GLN A 436 11.73 -1.53 -27.81
C GLN A 436 13.25 -1.29 -27.84
N MET A 437 13.95 -1.49 -26.73
CA MET A 437 15.42 -1.45 -26.70
C MET A 437 16.04 -2.41 -25.68
N ASN A 438 17.33 -2.67 -25.87
CA ASN A 438 18.25 -3.21 -24.87
C ASN A 438 19.45 -2.26 -24.73
N SER A 439 20.48 -2.60 -23.95
CA SER A 439 21.67 -1.73 -23.78
C SER A 439 22.48 -1.44 -25.04
N SER A 440 22.20 -2.12 -26.17
CA SER A 440 22.98 -2.02 -27.39
C SER A 440 22.23 -1.34 -28.54
N TYR A 441 20.94 -1.64 -28.70
CA TYR A 441 20.17 -1.25 -29.87
C TYR A 441 18.74 -0.81 -29.54
N LEU A 442 18.24 0.13 -30.35
CA LEU A 442 16.86 0.59 -30.36
C LEU A 442 16.12 0.03 -31.58
N TYR A 443 15.02 -0.66 -31.34
CA TYR A 443 14.19 -1.33 -32.36
C TYR A 443 12.90 -0.53 -32.58
N VAL A 444 12.75 0.06 -33.77
CA VAL A 444 11.60 0.91 -34.10
C VAL A 444 10.74 0.23 -35.16
N ALA A 445 9.56 -0.28 -34.78
CA ALA A 445 8.62 -0.92 -35.69
C ALA A 445 7.73 0.12 -36.38
N GLN A 446 7.65 0.03 -37.71
CA GLN A 446 6.99 0.97 -38.58
C GLN A 446 5.93 0.28 -39.45
N GLU A 447 4.78 0.93 -39.65
CA GLU A 447 3.64 0.35 -40.39
C GLU A 447 3.96 0.04 -41.86
N GLY A 448 4.84 0.84 -42.47
CA GLY A 448 5.31 0.64 -43.87
C GLY A 448 4.21 0.71 -44.95
N ASP A 449 4.61 0.87 -46.21
CA ASP A 449 3.74 0.69 -47.39
C ASP A 449 4.62 0.17 -48.54
N PRO A 450 4.44 -1.06 -49.06
CA PRO A 450 3.32 -2.00 -48.82
C PRO A 450 3.53 -2.98 -47.64
N MET A 451 4.72 -3.03 -47.03
CA MET A 451 5.05 -3.99 -45.97
C MET A 451 5.61 -3.31 -44.72
N PRO A 452 5.14 -3.68 -43.51
CA PRO A 452 5.71 -3.24 -42.25
C PRO A 452 7.14 -3.74 -42.04
N TYR A 453 7.94 -2.99 -41.26
CA TYR A 453 9.34 -3.33 -40.98
C TYR A 453 9.79 -2.77 -39.63
N ILE A 454 10.92 -3.25 -39.13
CA ILE A 454 11.65 -2.69 -37.98
C ILE A 454 12.95 -2.09 -38.50
N THR A 455 13.27 -0.88 -38.06
CA THR A 455 14.60 -0.29 -38.22
C THR A 455 15.35 -0.40 -36.90
N ILE A 456 16.59 -0.88 -36.95
CA ILE A 456 17.45 -1.08 -35.79
C ILE A 456 18.48 0.05 -35.77
N PHE A 457 18.57 0.75 -34.64
CA PHE A 457 19.49 1.86 -34.43
C PHE A 457 20.51 1.53 -33.34
N ASP A 458 21.79 1.85 -33.58
CA ASP A 458 22.77 2.03 -32.51
C ASP A 458 22.56 3.43 -31.92
N TYR A 459 22.15 3.46 -30.65
CA TYR A 459 21.98 4.70 -29.90
C TYR A 459 23.08 4.89 -28.84
N THR A 460 23.95 3.90 -28.65
CA THR A 460 24.98 3.89 -27.60
C THR A 460 26.15 4.80 -27.95
N SER A 461 26.48 4.89 -29.23
CA SER A 461 27.51 5.79 -29.76
C SER A 461 27.13 7.27 -29.55
N ASN A 462 25.86 7.61 -29.80
CA ASN A 462 25.29 8.92 -29.53
C ASN A 462 23.75 8.82 -29.35
N PRO A 463 23.23 8.94 -28.11
CA PRO A 463 21.79 8.84 -27.85
C PRO A 463 20.94 9.92 -28.56
N LEU A 464 21.58 11.03 -28.94
CA LEU A 464 20.94 12.16 -29.61
C LEU A 464 21.00 12.09 -31.15
N ASP A 465 21.79 11.15 -31.69
CA ASP A 465 21.89 10.90 -33.13
C ASP A 465 22.02 9.39 -33.40
N PRO A 466 20.95 8.60 -33.15
CA PRO A 466 21.01 7.15 -33.33
C PRO A 466 21.25 6.76 -34.80
N GLU A 467 22.21 5.88 -35.06
CA GLU A 467 22.61 5.46 -36.41
C GLU A 467 21.92 4.15 -36.82
N ILE A 468 21.47 4.05 -38.07
CA ILE A 468 20.84 2.82 -38.58
C ILE A 468 21.91 1.75 -38.79
N VAL A 469 21.74 0.60 -38.14
CA VAL A 469 22.64 -0.56 -38.22
C VAL A 469 21.97 -1.80 -38.80
N GLY A 470 20.63 -1.82 -38.94
CA GLY A 470 19.93 -3.03 -39.36
C GLY A 470 18.45 -2.85 -39.60
N GLY A 471 17.79 -3.95 -39.97
CA GLY A 471 16.34 -3.96 -40.13
C GLY A 471 15.72 -5.34 -40.37
N ILE A 472 14.44 -5.46 -40.01
CA ILE A 472 13.65 -6.70 -40.11
C ILE A 472 12.40 -6.41 -40.92
N VAL A 473 12.13 -7.19 -41.97
CA VAL A 473 10.86 -7.10 -42.72
C VAL A 473 9.80 -7.96 -42.03
N LEU A 474 8.63 -7.38 -41.78
CA LEU A 474 7.56 -8.06 -41.07
C LEU A 474 6.43 -8.49 -42.03
N PRO A 475 5.80 -9.65 -41.79
CA PRO A 475 4.65 -10.11 -42.58
C PRO A 475 3.34 -9.38 -42.22
N SER A 476 3.27 -8.76 -41.04
CA SER A 476 2.12 -8.01 -40.53
C SER A 476 2.60 -6.94 -39.55
N LYS A 477 1.72 -5.98 -39.23
CA LYS A 477 2.04 -4.84 -38.36
C LYS A 477 2.31 -5.31 -36.93
N ALA A 478 3.43 -4.88 -36.36
CA ALA A 478 3.76 -5.11 -34.96
C ALA A 478 2.80 -4.31 -34.04
N THR A 479 2.29 -4.97 -33.01
CA THR A 479 1.34 -4.44 -32.03
C THR A 479 1.98 -4.23 -30.65
N CYS A 480 2.88 -5.14 -30.29
CA CYS A 480 3.69 -5.15 -29.08
C CYS A 480 5.05 -5.82 -29.41
N MET A 481 6.09 -5.46 -28.66
CA MET A 481 7.42 -6.07 -28.76
C MET A 481 8.02 -6.21 -27.37
N ASN A 482 8.73 -7.30 -27.11
CA ASN A 482 9.52 -7.49 -25.90
C ASN A 482 10.79 -8.30 -26.23
N MET A 483 11.69 -8.50 -25.27
CA MET A 483 12.95 -9.20 -25.49
C MET A 483 13.15 -10.32 -24.48
N VAL A 484 13.66 -11.44 -24.95
CA VAL A 484 14.15 -12.56 -24.14
C VAL A 484 15.65 -12.36 -23.98
N ASN A 485 16.15 -12.41 -22.74
CA ASN A 485 17.56 -12.19 -22.39
C ASN A 485 18.18 -10.94 -23.06
N PRO A 486 17.56 -9.74 -22.92
CA PRO A 486 17.93 -8.53 -23.67
C PRO A 486 19.39 -8.11 -23.54
N GLU A 487 19.99 -8.37 -22.37
CA GLU A 487 21.37 -7.97 -22.02
C GLU A 487 22.37 -9.12 -22.12
N SER A 488 21.97 -10.25 -22.70
CA SER A 488 22.85 -11.39 -22.91
C SER A 488 23.63 -11.31 -24.21
N LEU A 489 24.55 -12.24 -24.42
CA LEU A 489 25.28 -12.40 -25.69
C LEU A 489 24.38 -12.89 -26.85
N ASN A 490 23.17 -13.39 -26.56
CA ASN A 490 22.23 -13.89 -27.56
C ASN A 490 20.82 -13.31 -27.31
N PRO A 491 20.63 -11.99 -27.52
CA PRO A 491 19.34 -11.36 -27.31
C PRO A 491 18.33 -11.81 -28.36
N VAL A 492 17.09 -12.06 -27.93
CA VAL A 492 16.00 -12.46 -28.83
C VAL A 492 14.87 -11.43 -28.77
N LEU A 493 14.55 -10.83 -29.91
CA LEU A 493 13.43 -9.89 -30.05
C LEU A 493 12.14 -10.65 -30.35
N VAL A 494 11.14 -10.49 -29.48
CA VAL A 494 9.79 -11.07 -29.61
C VAL A 494 8.82 -10.03 -30.14
N ILE A 495 8.06 -10.38 -31.18
CA ILE A 495 7.17 -9.46 -31.90
C ILE A 495 5.78 -10.06 -31.98
N GLY A 496 4.81 -9.38 -31.38
CA GLY A 496 3.39 -9.70 -31.51
C GLY A 496 2.74 -8.89 -32.62
N MET A 497 1.98 -9.55 -33.49
CA MET A 497 1.43 -8.94 -34.70
C MET A 497 -0.10 -8.85 -34.71
N GLU A 498 -0.63 -7.97 -35.56
CA GLU A 498 -2.06 -7.70 -35.70
C GLU A 498 -2.89 -8.89 -36.18
N ASN A 499 -2.27 -9.82 -36.90
CA ASN A 499 -2.89 -11.08 -37.34
C ASN A 499 -2.76 -12.22 -36.29
N GLY A 500 -2.32 -11.91 -35.07
CA GLY A 500 -2.10 -12.89 -34.01
C GLY A 500 -0.79 -13.67 -34.12
N ALA A 501 0.07 -13.39 -35.12
CA ALA A 501 1.36 -14.04 -35.25
C ALA A 501 2.35 -13.53 -34.18
N ILE A 502 3.08 -14.44 -33.56
CA ILE A 502 4.24 -14.18 -32.71
C ILE A 502 5.48 -14.66 -33.46
N HIS A 503 6.42 -13.75 -33.71
CA HIS A 503 7.73 -14.03 -34.28
C HIS A 503 8.82 -13.71 -33.27
N THR A 504 9.90 -14.46 -33.33
CA THR A 504 11.10 -14.20 -32.54
C THR A 504 12.33 -14.15 -33.43
N TYR A 505 13.18 -13.15 -33.25
CA TYR A 505 14.38 -12.96 -34.04
C TYR A 505 15.60 -12.98 -33.14
N ASP A 506 16.63 -13.71 -33.54
CA ASP A 506 17.98 -13.51 -33.03
C ASP A 506 18.47 -12.16 -33.57
N VAL A 507 18.82 -11.28 -32.64
CA VAL A 507 19.28 -9.91 -32.94
C VAL A 507 20.70 -9.66 -32.41
N THR A 508 21.49 -10.72 -32.25
CA THR A 508 22.91 -10.65 -31.88
C THR A 508 23.73 -9.86 -32.90
N ASP A 509 23.44 -10.06 -34.18
CA ASP A 509 23.97 -9.26 -35.29
C ASP A 509 22.83 -8.46 -35.93
N PRO A 510 22.75 -7.13 -35.72
CA PRO A 510 21.67 -6.31 -36.27
C PRO A 510 21.71 -6.23 -37.80
N GLU A 511 22.86 -6.45 -38.45
CA GLU A 511 22.96 -6.47 -39.91
C GLU A 511 22.44 -7.77 -40.52
N SER A 512 22.40 -8.85 -39.73
CA SER A 512 22.06 -10.21 -40.17
C SER A 512 21.12 -10.93 -39.20
N THR A 513 19.98 -10.30 -38.87
CA THR A 513 18.98 -10.90 -37.97
C THR A 513 18.38 -12.19 -38.52
N GLU A 514 18.18 -13.20 -37.66
CA GLU A 514 17.63 -14.50 -38.07
C GLU A 514 16.29 -14.79 -37.40
N LEU A 515 15.30 -15.27 -38.16
CA LEU A 515 14.03 -15.74 -37.61
C LEU A 515 14.25 -17.09 -36.92
N LEU A 516 13.90 -17.17 -35.63
CA LEU A 516 14.03 -18.39 -34.84
C LEU A 516 12.77 -19.26 -34.93
N GLY A 517 12.96 -20.58 -34.99
CA GLY A 517 11.87 -21.58 -35.12
C GLY A 517 11.35 -21.79 -36.55
N ALA A 518 10.58 -22.86 -36.76
CA ALA A 518 10.09 -23.27 -38.09
C ALA A 518 8.82 -22.52 -38.58
N GLY A 519 8.54 -21.31 -38.09
CA GLY A 519 7.39 -20.49 -38.48
C GLY A 519 6.83 -19.59 -37.36
N SER A 520 5.76 -18.84 -37.67
CA SER A 520 5.01 -18.02 -36.71
C SER A 520 4.17 -18.88 -35.77
N ILE A 521 4.10 -18.54 -34.48
CA ILE A 521 3.05 -19.04 -33.58
C ILE A 521 1.83 -18.15 -33.74
N THR A 522 0.62 -18.71 -33.75
CA THR A 522 -0.61 -17.91 -33.78
C THR A 522 -1.29 -17.95 -32.41
N VAL A 523 -1.47 -16.77 -31.82
CA VAL A 523 -2.36 -16.53 -30.67
C VAL A 523 -3.66 -15.93 -31.18
N GLY A 524 -4.78 -16.31 -30.56
CA GLY A 524 -6.15 -15.79 -30.79
C GLY A 524 -6.36 -15.01 -32.10
N TRP A 525 -6.86 -13.79 -31.98
CA TRP A 525 -7.02 -12.84 -33.09
C TRP A 525 -5.88 -11.83 -33.17
N LYS A 526 -5.39 -11.37 -32.00
CA LYS A 526 -4.40 -10.30 -31.91
C LYS A 526 -3.62 -10.41 -30.59
N ALA A 527 -2.29 -10.31 -30.67
CA ALA A 527 -1.45 -10.13 -29.50
C ALA A 527 -1.63 -8.71 -28.94
N LEU A 528 -1.97 -8.58 -27.66
CA LEU A 528 -2.20 -7.28 -27.03
C LEU A 528 -0.94 -6.80 -26.32
N ASP A 529 -0.31 -7.68 -25.55
CA ASP A 529 0.90 -7.39 -24.79
C ASP A 529 1.72 -8.66 -24.56
N ILE A 530 3.02 -8.48 -24.30
CA ILE A 530 4.02 -9.54 -24.13
C ILE A 530 4.89 -9.23 -22.92
N ALA A 531 4.98 -10.18 -21.99
CA ALA A 531 5.99 -10.19 -20.93
C ALA A 531 6.98 -11.35 -21.17
N THR A 532 8.21 -11.20 -20.67
CA THR A 532 9.25 -12.22 -20.77
C THR A 532 9.94 -12.42 -19.42
N ARG A 533 10.37 -13.66 -19.15
CA ARG A 533 11.21 -13.98 -17.99
C ARG A 533 12.11 -15.14 -18.35
N ASP A 534 13.41 -14.98 -18.22
CA ASP A 534 14.40 -15.97 -18.65
C ASP A 534 14.16 -16.34 -20.14
N SER A 535 13.97 -17.62 -20.47
CA SER A 535 13.57 -18.14 -21.79
C SER A 535 12.06 -18.07 -22.06
N MET A 536 11.23 -17.72 -21.07
CA MET A 536 9.78 -17.79 -21.15
C MET A 536 9.17 -16.53 -21.75
N ILE A 537 8.12 -16.73 -22.56
CA ILE A 537 7.34 -15.68 -23.22
C ILE A 537 5.87 -15.86 -22.82
N TYR A 538 5.28 -14.79 -22.30
CA TYR A 538 3.90 -14.72 -21.85
C TYR A 538 3.15 -13.74 -22.73
N VAL A 539 2.12 -14.21 -23.43
CA VAL A 539 1.37 -13.37 -24.39
C VAL A 539 -0.08 -13.32 -23.99
N ILE A 540 -0.61 -12.12 -23.79
CA ILE A 540 -2.05 -11.93 -23.70
C ILE A 540 -2.64 -11.63 -25.07
N SER A 541 -3.73 -12.31 -25.38
CA SER A 541 -4.43 -12.22 -26.67
C SER A 541 -5.94 -12.14 -26.46
N THR A 542 -6.64 -11.63 -27.47
CA THR A 542 -8.10 -11.65 -27.54
C THR A 542 -8.57 -12.72 -28.52
N ASP A 543 -9.53 -13.57 -28.12
CA ASP A 543 -10.08 -14.63 -28.98
C ASP A 543 -11.36 -14.21 -29.74
N VAL A 544 -12.14 -13.27 -29.16
CA VAL A 544 -13.32 -12.52 -29.68
C VAL A 544 -13.48 -11.24 -28.84
N GLU A 545 -14.31 -10.25 -29.24
CA GLU A 545 -14.41 -8.87 -28.69
C GLU A 545 -14.47 -8.69 -27.14
N SER A 546 -14.52 -9.75 -26.33
CA SER A 546 -14.59 -9.69 -24.87
C SER A 546 -13.94 -10.86 -24.10
N SER A 547 -13.19 -11.76 -24.74
CA SER A 547 -12.53 -12.88 -24.05
C SER A 547 -11.01 -12.86 -24.20
N GLY A 548 -10.30 -12.63 -23.10
CA GLY A 548 -8.85 -12.66 -23.02
C GLY A 548 -8.31 -14.07 -22.78
N ARG A 549 -7.07 -14.31 -23.22
CA ARG A 549 -6.37 -15.57 -23.00
C ARG A 549 -4.88 -15.30 -22.81
N LEU A 550 -4.28 -15.95 -21.81
CA LEU A 550 -2.83 -15.98 -21.61
C LEU A 550 -2.26 -17.21 -22.30
N TYR A 551 -1.23 -17.02 -23.11
CA TYR A 551 -0.43 -18.06 -23.73
C TYR A 551 0.98 -18.07 -23.12
N ILE A 552 1.52 -19.25 -22.86
CA ILE A 552 2.84 -19.45 -22.28
C ILE A 552 3.70 -20.26 -23.25
N PHE A 553 4.82 -19.68 -23.66
CA PHE A 553 5.80 -20.27 -24.57
C PHE A 553 7.18 -20.27 -23.94
N GLU A 554 8.06 -21.12 -24.44
CA GLU A 554 9.49 -21.04 -24.17
C GLU A 554 10.26 -20.88 -25.47
N GLN A 555 11.28 -20.04 -25.40
CA GLN A 555 12.25 -19.82 -26.45
C GLN A 555 13.31 -20.93 -26.41
N GLU A 556 13.16 -21.91 -27.29
CA GLU A 556 14.18 -22.94 -27.58
C GLU A 556 14.44 -23.03 -29.10
N SER A 557 15.42 -23.83 -29.52
CA SER A 557 15.72 -24.16 -30.92
C SER A 557 14.50 -24.69 -31.70
N ALA A 558 13.53 -25.28 -30.99
CA ALA A 558 12.20 -25.58 -31.48
C ALA A 558 11.16 -24.97 -30.53
N PHE A 559 10.36 -24.03 -31.02
CA PHE A 559 9.31 -23.38 -30.24
C PHE A 559 8.27 -24.37 -29.72
N PHE A 560 8.06 -24.42 -28.40
CA PHE A 560 7.03 -25.24 -27.76
C PHE A 560 6.02 -24.37 -27.02
N THR A 561 4.74 -24.68 -27.18
CA THR A 561 3.65 -24.07 -26.39
C THR A 561 3.41 -24.94 -25.16
N TYR A 562 3.61 -24.39 -23.97
CA TYR A 562 3.38 -25.10 -22.72
C TYR A 562 1.89 -25.20 -22.39
N ALA A 563 1.21 -24.06 -22.33
CA ALA A 563 -0.20 -23.99 -22.00
C ALA A 563 -0.82 -22.67 -22.49
N ASN A 564 -2.15 -22.64 -22.44
CA ASN A 564 -2.91 -21.41 -22.45
C ASN A 564 -4.03 -21.50 -21.40
N ILE A 565 -4.40 -20.36 -20.82
CA ILE A 565 -5.48 -20.25 -19.84
C ILE A 565 -6.44 -19.13 -20.27
N SER A 566 -7.73 -19.44 -20.28
CA SER A 566 -8.78 -18.44 -20.53
C SER A 566 -8.87 -17.48 -19.34
N LEU A 567 -8.94 -16.19 -19.63
CA LEU A 567 -9.18 -15.16 -18.63
C LEU A 567 -10.69 -14.87 -18.50
N PRO A 568 -11.16 -14.38 -17.35
CA PRO A 568 -12.59 -14.08 -17.13
C PRO A 568 -13.17 -13.05 -18.11
N SER A 569 -12.37 -12.07 -18.54
CA SER A 569 -12.73 -11.01 -19.50
C SER A 569 -11.57 -10.71 -20.46
N GLY A 570 -11.73 -9.70 -21.34
CA GLY A 570 -10.61 -9.16 -22.13
C GLY A 570 -9.48 -8.65 -21.23
N ALA A 571 -8.24 -8.69 -21.73
CA ALA A 571 -7.03 -8.27 -21.02
C ALA A 571 -6.35 -7.09 -21.73
N TYR A 572 -5.53 -6.30 -21.01
CA TYR A 572 -4.86 -5.12 -21.57
C TYR A 572 -3.33 -5.15 -21.43
N ALA A 573 -2.82 -5.40 -20.23
CA ALA A 573 -1.39 -5.43 -19.93
C ALA A 573 -1.02 -6.67 -19.10
N ILE A 574 0.23 -7.13 -19.22
CA ILE A 574 0.78 -8.24 -18.44
C ILE A 574 2.15 -7.89 -17.87
N GLU A 575 2.34 -8.22 -16.59
CA GLU A 575 3.64 -8.16 -15.92
C GLU A 575 3.95 -9.48 -15.20
N VAL A 576 5.23 -9.86 -15.10
CA VAL A 576 5.65 -11.15 -14.53
C VAL A 576 6.70 -10.95 -13.43
N LYS A 577 6.44 -11.48 -12.23
CA LYS A 577 7.37 -11.49 -11.09
C LYS A 577 7.48 -12.90 -10.54
N GLY A 578 8.67 -13.49 -10.67
CA GLY A 578 8.94 -14.85 -10.21
C GLY A 578 7.94 -15.86 -10.81
N ASN A 579 7.16 -16.49 -9.95
CA ASN A 579 6.18 -17.51 -10.33
C ASN A 579 4.76 -16.97 -10.57
N TYR A 580 4.58 -15.65 -10.70
CA TYR A 580 3.28 -15.03 -10.84
C TYR A 580 3.22 -14.09 -12.04
N ALA A 581 2.11 -14.14 -12.77
CA ALA A 581 1.74 -13.18 -13.80
C ALA A 581 0.55 -12.33 -13.33
N TYR A 582 0.68 -11.01 -13.47
CA TYR A 582 -0.35 -10.03 -13.18
C TYR A 582 -0.92 -9.54 -14.50
N ILE A 583 -2.24 -9.61 -14.64
CA ILE A 583 -2.90 -9.24 -15.90
C ILE A 583 -4.05 -8.29 -15.60
N THR A 584 -4.06 -7.12 -16.21
CA THR A 584 -5.19 -6.19 -16.11
C THR A 584 -6.30 -6.61 -17.08
N ASP A 585 -7.54 -6.47 -16.64
CA ASP A 585 -8.69 -6.91 -17.42
C ASP A 585 -9.78 -5.85 -17.62
N GLU A 586 -10.76 -6.17 -18.47
CA GLU A 586 -11.90 -5.30 -18.81
C GLU A 586 -12.89 -5.09 -17.68
N ASP A 587 -12.91 -5.98 -16.69
CA ASP A 587 -13.82 -5.98 -15.55
C ASP A 587 -13.26 -5.20 -14.34
N TYR A 588 -12.18 -4.46 -14.55
CA TYR A 588 -11.52 -3.63 -13.52
C TYR A 588 -10.78 -4.47 -12.46
N TYR A 589 -10.14 -5.55 -12.87
CA TYR A 589 -9.30 -6.36 -11.98
C TYR A 589 -7.87 -6.52 -12.51
N ILE A 590 -6.94 -6.71 -11.58
CA ILE A 590 -5.69 -7.41 -11.81
C ILE A 590 -5.94 -8.89 -11.48
N ARG A 591 -5.76 -9.76 -12.47
CA ARG A 591 -5.79 -11.22 -12.30
C ARG A 591 -4.39 -11.69 -11.97
N VAL A 592 -4.26 -12.39 -10.84
CA VAL A 592 -3.01 -13.04 -10.42
C VAL A 592 -3.06 -14.50 -10.85
N ILE A 593 -2.14 -14.87 -11.73
CA ILE A 593 -2.00 -16.23 -12.28
C ILE A 593 -0.73 -16.85 -11.71
N ASP A 594 -0.86 -17.97 -11.01
CA ASP A 594 0.27 -18.82 -10.65
C ASP A 594 0.78 -19.54 -11.90
N ILE A 595 2.04 -19.28 -12.23
CA ILE A 595 2.77 -19.84 -13.37
C ILE A 595 3.96 -20.72 -12.90
N THR A 596 3.97 -21.19 -11.65
CA THR A 596 4.98 -22.12 -11.12
C THR A 596 5.07 -23.39 -11.98
N ASN A 597 3.93 -23.88 -12.46
CA ASN A 597 3.86 -24.97 -13.42
C ASN A 597 3.40 -24.45 -14.79
N TYR A 598 4.32 -24.24 -15.71
CA TYR A 598 4.03 -23.71 -17.05
C TYR A 598 3.03 -24.56 -17.85
N ASN A 599 2.93 -25.86 -17.58
CA ASN A 599 1.97 -26.75 -18.26
C ASN A 599 0.55 -26.68 -17.67
N ALA A 600 0.40 -26.11 -16.47
CA ALA A 600 -0.87 -26.00 -15.76
C ALA A 600 -0.94 -24.68 -14.96
N PRO A 601 -0.87 -23.52 -15.64
CA PRO A 601 -1.05 -22.23 -14.97
C PRO A 601 -2.46 -22.15 -14.39
N SER A 602 -2.63 -21.43 -13.28
CA SER A 602 -3.93 -21.31 -12.60
C SER A 602 -4.20 -19.92 -12.07
N HIS A 603 -5.44 -19.46 -12.21
CA HIS A 603 -5.89 -18.21 -11.59
C HIS A 603 -6.08 -18.42 -10.09
N ILE A 604 -5.43 -17.59 -9.27
CA ILE A 604 -5.41 -17.74 -7.81
C ILE A 604 -6.02 -16.54 -7.08
N ASN A 605 -5.99 -15.34 -7.67
CA ASN A 605 -6.49 -14.13 -7.01
C ASN A 605 -6.94 -13.05 -8.01
N SER A 606 -7.83 -12.16 -7.57
CA SER A 606 -8.25 -10.97 -8.33
C SER A 606 -8.29 -9.76 -7.42
N VAL A 607 -7.55 -8.72 -7.79
CA VAL A 607 -7.49 -7.46 -7.04
C VAL A 607 -8.25 -6.40 -7.81
N GLU A 608 -9.26 -5.79 -7.20
CA GLU A 608 -10.05 -4.74 -7.84
C GLU A 608 -9.19 -3.47 -8.04
N ILE A 609 -9.27 -2.91 -9.24
CA ILE A 609 -8.64 -1.65 -9.62
C ILE A 609 -9.70 -0.65 -10.06
N ALA A 610 -9.31 0.62 -10.10
CA ALA A 610 -10.26 1.71 -10.23
C ALA A 610 -10.93 1.83 -11.62
N ASP A 611 -10.24 1.38 -12.67
CA ASP A 611 -10.73 1.31 -14.04
C ASP A 611 -9.84 0.31 -14.81
N LYS A 612 -10.10 0.10 -16.11
CA LYS A 612 -9.33 -0.79 -16.98
C LYS A 612 -7.85 -0.44 -16.91
N GLY A 613 -7.00 -1.33 -16.41
CA GLY A 613 -5.57 -1.08 -16.30
C GLY A 613 -4.91 -1.10 -17.69
N LEU A 614 -4.54 0.07 -18.21
CA LEU A 614 -3.92 0.20 -19.53
C LEU A 614 -2.52 -0.39 -19.59
N GLU A 615 -1.76 -0.14 -18.54
CA GLU A 615 -0.33 -0.42 -18.46
C GLU A 615 0.00 -0.74 -17.00
N MET A 616 1.05 -1.54 -16.80
CA MET A 616 1.61 -1.84 -15.51
C MET A 616 3.13 -1.75 -15.56
N ALA A 617 3.74 -1.53 -14.39
CA ALA A 617 5.16 -1.80 -14.19
C ALA A 617 5.34 -2.44 -12.82
N ILE A 618 6.18 -3.45 -12.76
CA ILE A 618 6.47 -4.17 -11.52
C ILE A 618 7.94 -4.02 -11.13
N SER A 619 8.17 -3.91 -9.84
CA SER A 619 9.50 -3.90 -9.22
C SER A 619 9.63 -5.08 -8.24
N VAL A 620 10.63 -5.05 -7.37
CA VAL A 620 10.83 -6.10 -6.38
C VAL A 620 9.60 -6.26 -5.49
N ASP A 621 8.96 -5.20 -5.00
CA ASP A 621 7.80 -5.31 -4.10
C ASP A 621 6.64 -4.38 -4.45
N LEU A 622 6.72 -3.62 -5.54
CA LEU A 622 5.66 -2.69 -5.94
C LEU A 622 5.17 -2.98 -7.35
N LEU A 623 3.86 -3.05 -7.53
CA LEU A 623 3.17 -3.03 -8.82
C LEU A 623 2.49 -1.68 -8.99
N CYS A 624 2.91 -0.91 -9.99
CA CYS A 624 2.24 0.31 -10.41
C CYS A 624 1.29 0.00 -11.57
N VAL A 625 0.08 0.53 -11.51
CA VAL A 625 -0.97 0.33 -12.52
C VAL A 625 -1.44 1.69 -12.99
N ILE A 626 -1.59 1.86 -14.31
CA ILE A 626 -2.24 3.02 -14.93
C ILE A 626 -3.68 2.65 -15.33
N PRO A 627 -4.71 2.99 -14.54
CA PRO A 627 -6.09 2.87 -15.01
C PRO A 627 -6.44 3.87 -16.12
N TYR A 628 -7.26 3.44 -17.08
CA TYR A 628 -7.64 4.18 -18.29
C TYR A 628 -8.17 5.59 -17.97
N ASN A 629 -9.20 5.70 -17.11
CA ASN A 629 -9.78 6.97 -16.67
C ASN A 629 -9.82 7.14 -15.14
N SER A 630 -8.89 6.54 -14.40
CA SER A 630 -8.84 6.71 -12.93
C SER A 630 -7.44 6.95 -12.38
N SER A 631 -7.37 7.26 -11.09
CA SER A 631 -6.17 7.45 -10.28
C SER A 631 -5.09 6.40 -10.56
N LEU A 632 -3.83 6.82 -10.61
CA LEU A 632 -2.71 5.89 -10.68
C LEU A 632 -2.70 5.06 -9.41
N GLN A 633 -2.61 3.73 -9.51
CA GLN A 633 -2.68 2.84 -8.35
C GLN A 633 -1.35 2.13 -8.12
N PHE A 634 -0.98 2.00 -6.86
CA PHE A 634 0.19 1.27 -6.41
C PHE A 634 -0.27 0.13 -5.53
N LEU A 635 0.25 -1.07 -5.80
CA LEU A 635 -0.02 -2.27 -5.03
C LEU A 635 1.29 -2.81 -4.46
N ASP A 636 1.25 -3.18 -3.19
CA ASP A 636 2.30 -3.98 -2.55
C ASP A 636 2.19 -5.42 -3.08
N THR A 637 3.32 -5.95 -3.56
CA THR A 637 3.47 -7.31 -4.09
C THR A 637 4.45 -8.16 -3.29
N SER A 638 4.81 -7.76 -2.08
CA SER A 638 5.69 -8.52 -1.17
C SER A 638 5.19 -9.95 -0.96
N ASN A 639 3.86 -10.12 -0.91
CA ASN A 639 3.22 -11.39 -1.20
C ASN A 639 2.73 -11.40 -2.66
N PRO A 640 3.47 -12.01 -3.60
CA PRO A 640 3.11 -11.97 -5.02
C PRO A 640 1.85 -12.78 -5.38
N ALA A 641 1.40 -13.68 -4.50
CA ALA A 641 0.13 -14.38 -4.66
C ALA A 641 -1.08 -13.52 -4.26
N ASP A 642 -0.86 -12.49 -3.42
CA ASP A 642 -1.92 -11.66 -2.85
C ASP A 642 -1.55 -10.17 -2.78
N PRO A 643 -1.48 -9.48 -3.94
CA PRO A 643 -1.17 -8.05 -3.98
C PRO A 643 -2.21 -7.21 -3.26
N GLN A 644 -1.75 -6.27 -2.45
CA GLN A 644 -2.63 -5.38 -1.68
C GLN A 644 -2.52 -3.94 -2.17
N MET A 645 -3.63 -3.19 -2.17
CA MET A 645 -3.62 -1.76 -2.50
C MET A 645 -2.74 -1.00 -1.50
N TYR A 646 -1.63 -0.42 -1.98
CA TYR A 646 -0.67 0.34 -1.20
C TYR A 646 -1.01 1.84 -1.16
N GLY A 647 -1.41 2.40 -2.31
CA GLY A 647 -1.76 3.82 -2.43
C GLY A 647 -2.26 4.19 -3.81
N TYR A 648 -2.71 5.44 -3.99
CA TYR A 648 -3.05 5.98 -5.30
C TYR A 648 -2.69 7.45 -5.42
N ILE A 649 -2.25 7.86 -6.59
CA ILE A 649 -2.13 9.29 -6.92
C ILE A 649 -3.43 9.70 -7.60
N PRO A 650 -4.23 10.61 -7.00
CA PRO A 650 -5.45 11.09 -7.60
C PRO A 650 -5.18 11.64 -8.99
N LYS A 651 -5.93 11.13 -9.95
CA LYS A 651 -5.89 11.62 -11.30
C LYS A 651 -7.06 12.58 -11.45
N ILE A 652 -6.81 13.89 -11.51
CA ILE A 652 -7.84 14.84 -11.99
C ILE A 652 -7.99 14.62 -13.50
N ASN A 653 -8.59 13.50 -13.91
CA ASN A 653 -8.99 13.29 -15.29
C ASN A 653 -10.48 13.14 -15.37
N TYR A 654 -11.06 14.00 -16.21
CA TYR A 654 -12.47 14.26 -16.32
C TYR A 654 -13.05 14.96 -15.09
N PRO A 655 -12.93 16.30 -14.99
CA PRO A 655 -14.02 17.07 -14.42
C PRO A 655 -15.22 16.86 -15.35
N ASN A 656 -15.83 15.67 -15.38
CA ASN A 656 -16.95 15.43 -16.28
C ASN A 656 -18.16 16.27 -15.89
N ASN A 657 -18.12 16.84 -14.69
CA ASN A 657 -19.27 17.06 -13.85
C ASN A 657 -18.96 18.30 -12.99
N ASP A 658 -19.76 19.33 -13.20
CA ASP A 658 -19.93 20.57 -12.43
C ASP A 658 -18.77 21.03 -11.52
N ILE A 659 -18.28 22.23 -11.82
CA ILE A 659 -17.38 23.00 -10.95
C ILE A 659 -18.23 24.09 -10.30
N PHE A 660 -18.05 24.31 -9.01
CA PHE A 660 -18.65 25.46 -8.32
C PHE A 660 -17.62 26.18 -7.46
N PHE A 661 -17.86 27.47 -7.29
CA PHE A 661 -17.01 28.37 -6.52
C PHE A 661 -17.81 28.87 -5.32
N ASP A 662 -17.19 28.87 -4.15
CA ASP A 662 -17.80 29.37 -2.93
C ASP A 662 -16.74 29.85 -1.95
N ASP A 663 -16.88 31.09 -1.48
CA ASP A 663 -16.07 31.69 -0.40
C ASP A 663 -14.54 31.50 -0.52
N GLY A 664 -14.02 31.61 -1.76
CA GLY A 664 -12.60 31.45 -2.06
C GLY A 664 -12.15 30.00 -2.35
N TYR A 665 -13.06 29.03 -2.32
CA TYR A 665 -12.80 27.64 -2.69
C TYR A 665 -13.41 27.25 -4.04
N ILE A 666 -12.75 26.33 -4.75
CA ILE A 666 -13.25 25.65 -5.94
C ILE A 666 -13.54 24.21 -5.56
N PHE A 667 -14.73 23.73 -5.89
CA PHE A 667 -15.10 22.34 -5.73
C PHE A 667 -15.21 21.69 -7.09
N ILE A 668 -14.59 20.53 -7.21
CA ILE A 668 -14.53 19.77 -8.46
C ILE A 668 -14.93 18.34 -8.15
N SER A 669 -15.95 17.83 -8.84
CA SER A 669 -16.23 16.39 -8.76
C SER A 669 -15.29 15.63 -9.66
N ASP A 670 -14.69 14.61 -9.07
CA ASP A 670 -14.01 13.56 -9.79
C ASP A 670 -14.92 12.33 -9.84
N SER A 671 -15.23 11.92 -11.07
CA SER A 671 -16.05 10.74 -11.34
C SER A 671 -15.24 9.45 -11.50
N ALA A 672 -13.91 9.55 -11.31
CA ALA A 672 -13.00 8.43 -11.11
C ALA A 672 -13.47 7.52 -9.96
N ARG A 673 -12.87 6.35 -9.82
CA ARG A 673 -13.15 5.45 -8.70
C ARG A 673 -11.91 5.37 -7.78
N PRO A 674 -12.05 5.60 -6.45
CA PRO A 674 -13.25 6.10 -5.78
C PRO A 674 -13.62 7.53 -6.26
N SER A 675 -14.92 7.85 -6.26
CA SER A 675 -15.38 9.19 -6.66
C SER A 675 -15.08 10.17 -5.54
N SER A 676 -14.66 11.37 -5.90
CA SER A 676 -14.33 12.41 -4.92
C SER A 676 -14.93 13.76 -5.28
N ILE A 677 -15.03 14.62 -4.28
CA ILE A 677 -15.24 16.05 -4.40
C ILE A 677 -13.98 16.68 -3.85
N ASN A 678 -13.21 17.27 -4.75
CA ASN A 678 -11.93 17.90 -4.48
C ASN A 678 -12.15 19.38 -4.20
N VAL A 679 -11.54 19.89 -3.13
CA VAL A 679 -11.62 21.28 -2.71
C VAL A 679 -10.26 21.94 -2.88
N ILE A 680 -10.27 23.05 -3.59
CA ILE A 680 -9.09 23.81 -3.96
C ILE A 680 -9.25 25.22 -3.36
N ASP A 681 -8.26 25.66 -2.60
CA ASP A 681 -8.12 27.04 -2.17
C ASP A 681 -7.68 27.91 -3.35
N ASN A 682 -8.47 28.93 -3.64
CA ASN A 682 -8.27 29.87 -4.73
C ASN A 682 -8.01 31.30 -4.22
N SER A 683 -7.41 31.42 -3.03
CA SER A 683 -6.93 32.69 -2.48
C SER A 683 -5.74 33.27 -3.28
N ASP A 684 -4.90 32.42 -3.88
CA ASP A 684 -3.98 32.77 -4.97
C ASP A 684 -4.40 32.05 -6.27
N PRO A 685 -5.17 32.72 -7.14
CA PRO A 685 -5.63 32.13 -8.39
C PRO A 685 -4.51 31.80 -9.40
N VAL A 686 -3.30 32.33 -9.20
CA VAL A 686 -2.14 31.98 -10.03
C VAL A 686 -1.53 30.66 -9.59
N ASN A 687 -1.67 30.31 -8.30
CA ASN A 687 -1.18 29.07 -7.69
C ASN A 687 -2.25 28.48 -6.77
N PRO A 688 -3.33 27.89 -7.32
CA PRO A 688 -4.39 27.31 -6.50
C PRO A 688 -3.92 26.05 -5.78
N ASP A 689 -4.22 25.93 -4.50
CA ASP A 689 -3.75 24.83 -3.64
C ASP A 689 -4.86 23.81 -3.38
N PHE A 690 -4.53 22.52 -3.50
CA PHE A 690 -5.45 21.46 -3.09
C PHE A 690 -5.47 21.35 -1.57
N VAL A 691 -6.64 21.49 -0.94
CA VAL A 691 -6.74 21.60 0.52
C VAL A 691 -7.58 20.50 1.17
N TYR A 692 -8.48 19.84 0.43
CA TYR A 692 -9.34 18.81 0.99
C TYR A 692 -9.98 17.89 -0.07
N THR A 693 -10.11 16.60 0.25
CA THR A 693 -10.82 15.60 -0.57
C THR A 693 -11.96 15.00 0.24
N PHE A 694 -13.18 15.05 -0.29
CA PHE A 694 -14.32 14.31 0.25
C PHE A 694 -14.69 13.16 -0.67
N ASN A 695 -14.95 11.98 -0.12
CA ASN A 695 -15.31 10.79 -0.90
C ASN A 695 -16.78 10.41 -0.65
N PRO A 696 -17.73 10.82 -1.51
CA PRO A 696 -19.13 10.43 -1.38
C PRO A 696 -19.29 8.92 -1.49
N THR A 697 -20.30 8.36 -0.85
CA THR A 697 -20.55 6.90 -0.91
C THR A 697 -21.09 6.43 -2.26
N ILE A 698 -21.38 7.36 -3.17
CA ILE A 698 -21.86 7.10 -4.52
C ILE A 698 -20.99 7.83 -5.54
N ARG A 699 -20.96 7.32 -6.77
CA ARG A 699 -20.31 8.02 -7.87
C ARG A 699 -21.00 9.37 -8.12
N THR A 700 -20.22 10.43 -8.30
CA THR A 700 -20.73 11.78 -8.58
C THR A 700 -20.60 12.12 -10.07
N ILE A 701 -21.75 12.36 -10.71
CA ILE A 701 -21.89 12.74 -12.11
C ILE A 701 -22.44 14.17 -12.28
N ASN A 702 -23.21 14.68 -11.33
CA ASN A 702 -23.61 16.09 -11.33
C ASN A 702 -23.52 16.61 -9.91
N MET A 703 -23.28 17.90 -9.77
CA MET A 703 -23.28 18.57 -8.48
C MET A 703 -24.02 19.89 -8.52
N TYR A 704 -24.68 20.23 -7.42
CA TYR A 704 -25.25 21.54 -7.20
C TYR A 704 -25.10 21.95 -5.74
N LYS A 705 -24.57 23.14 -5.48
CA LYS A 705 -24.45 23.73 -4.15
C LYS A 705 -25.51 24.82 -3.94
N TYR A 706 -26.09 24.86 -2.76
CA TYR A 706 -26.92 25.96 -2.28
C TYR A 706 -26.62 26.19 -0.80
N GLU A 707 -26.09 27.37 -0.46
CA GLU A 707 -25.60 27.67 0.90
C GLU A 707 -24.70 26.53 1.39
N ASP A 708 -24.90 26.01 2.59
CA ASP A 708 -24.06 24.99 3.21
C ASP A 708 -24.36 23.55 2.74
N LEU A 709 -25.12 23.36 1.64
CA LEU A 709 -25.52 22.03 1.18
C LEU A 709 -25.11 21.76 -0.27
N ILE A 710 -24.47 20.62 -0.51
CA ILE A 710 -24.18 20.06 -1.84
C ILE A 710 -25.11 18.87 -2.09
N ALA A 711 -25.76 18.86 -3.26
CA ALA A 711 -26.32 17.65 -3.86
C ALA A 711 -25.35 17.12 -4.91
N ALA A 712 -24.82 15.92 -4.70
CA ALA A 712 -23.88 15.25 -5.59
C ALA A 712 -24.43 13.88 -5.99
N GLY A 713 -24.67 13.65 -7.28
CA GLY A 713 -25.44 12.45 -7.70
C GLY A 713 -24.98 11.81 -9.00
N ASN A 714 -25.33 10.53 -9.17
CA ASN A 714 -25.28 9.81 -10.44
C ASN A 714 -26.69 9.69 -11.04
N ASP A 715 -26.82 8.79 -12.02
CA ASP A 715 -28.08 8.56 -12.74
C ASP A 715 -29.25 8.13 -11.86
N TYR A 716 -28.99 7.52 -10.69
CA TYR A 716 -30.01 6.87 -9.86
C TYR A 716 -30.04 7.34 -8.41
N SER A 717 -29.01 8.04 -7.94
CA SER A 717 -28.88 8.41 -6.53
C SER A 717 -28.18 9.74 -6.37
N ILE A 718 -28.57 10.48 -5.33
CA ILE A 718 -28.04 11.80 -5.00
C ILE A 718 -27.65 11.80 -3.53
N ALA A 719 -26.37 12.01 -3.25
CA ALA A 719 -25.85 12.27 -1.91
C ALA A 719 -26.11 13.73 -1.54
N LEU A 720 -26.67 13.97 -0.36
CA LEU A 720 -26.75 15.28 0.25
C LEU A 720 -25.60 15.43 1.25
N ILE A 721 -24.81 16.48 1.11
CA ILE A 721 -23.55 16.67 1.81
C ILE A 721 -23.57 18.06 2.47
N ASP A 722 -23.35 18.08 3.77
CA ASP A 722 -23.08 19.30 4.53
C ASP A 722 -21.68 19.81 4.19
N CYS A 723 -21.61 21.06 3.74
CA CYS A 723 -20.39 21.77 3.40
C CYS A 723 -20.28 23.12 4.12
N SER A 724 -20.95 23.27 5.27
CA SER A 724 -20.79 24.43 6.16
C SER A 724 -19.33 24.68 6.56
N ASN A 725 -18.51 23.62 6.57
CA ASN A 725 -17.05 23.72 6.53
C ASN A 725 -16.52 23.00 5.27
N PRO A 726 -15.93 23.73 4.30
CA PRO A 726 -15.41 23.13 3.06
C PRO A 726 -14.22 22.18 3.31
N LEU A 727 -13.54 22.31 4.46
CA LEU A 727 -12.41 21.47 4.86
C LEU A 727 -12.82 20.32 5.79
N ASP A 728 -14.11 20.18 6.07
CA ASP A 728 -14.67 19.12 6.91
C ASP A 728 -16.12 18.85 6.47
N MET A 729 -16.28 18.24 5.30
CA MET A 729 -17.59 17.92 4.74
C MET A 729 -18.13 16.61 5.29
N ASN A 730 -19.45 16.50 5.42
CA ASN A 730 -20.12 15.30 5.90
C ASN A 730 -21.33 14.91 5.04
N GLN A 731 -21.42 13.64 4.63
CA GLN A 731 -22.60 13.15 3.91
C GLN A 731 -23.77 12.94 4.88
N LEU A 732 -24.87 13.66 4.66
CA LEU A 732 -26.07 13.62 5.49
C LEU A 732 -27.00 12.46 5.11
N SER A 733 -27.17 12.21 3.81
CA SER A 733 -28.06 11.15 3.30
C SER A 733 -27.75 10.80 1.85
N VAL A 734 -28.33 9.68 1.39
CA VAL A 734 -28.40 9.32 -0.04
C VAL A 734 -29.86 9.13 -0.43
N TYR A 735 -30.32 9.93 -1.38
CA TYR A 735 -31.66 9.88 -1.94
C TYR A 735 -31.66 9.08 -3.24
N SER A 736 -32.48 8.03 -3.33
CA SER A 736 -32.73 7.32 -4.59
C SER A 736 -33.79 8.06 -5.41
N THR A 737 -33.40 8.59 -6.56
CA THR A 737 -34.31 9.30 -7.47
C THR A 737 -35.14 8.32 -8.30
N LEU A 738 -36.26 8.82 -8.82
CA LEU A 738 -37.07 8.11 -9.81
C LEU A 738 -36.50 8.21 -11.24
N ALA A 739 -35.40 8.94 -11.43
CA ALA A 739 -34.72 9.10 -12.71
C ALA A 739 -34.06 7.79 -13.17
N SER A 740 -34.18 7.50 -14.46
CA SER A 740 -33.34 6.49 -15.13
C SER A 740 -31.97 7.05 -15.52
N LYS A 741 -31.87 8.38 -15.58
CA LYS A 741 -30.67 9.16 -15.86
C LYS A 741 -30.89 10.58 -15.34
N CYS A 742 -30.05 11.04 -14.43
CA CYS A 742 -30.12 12.41 -13.93
C CYS A 742 -29.43 13.35 -14.92
N ASP A 743 -30.17 14.27 -15.53
CA ASP A 743 -29.62 15.21 -16.49
C ASP A 743 -29.19 16.53 -15.83
N LEU A 744 -29.94 17.02 -14.83
CA LEU A 744 -29.62 18.24 -14.08
C LEU A 744 -30.07 18.15 -12.63
N LEU A 745 -29.35 18.87 -11.76
CA LEU A 745 -29.68 19.09 -10.36
C LEU A 745 -29.83 20.58 -10.08
N GLY A 746 -30.65 20.91 -9.09
CA GLY A 746 -30.76 22.25 -8.56
C GLY A 746 -31.36 22.26 -7.17
N ILE A 747 -30.92 23.17 -6.33
CA ILE A 747 -31.46 23.38 -4.99
C ILE A 747 -31.90 24.83 -4.87
N HIS A 748 -33.10 25.03 -4.33
CA HIS A 748 -33.57 26.35 -3.95
C HIS A 748 -34.26 26.28 -2.60
N LYS A 749 -33.67 26.92 -1.59
CA LYS A 749 -34.11 26.87 -0.19
C LYS A 749 -34.26 25.41 0.27
N ASN A 750 -35.47 24.98 0.62
CA ASN A 750 -35.76 23.65 1.17
C ASN A 750 -36.28 22.64 0.14
N ALA A 751 -36.04 22.85 -1.16
CA ALA A 751 -36.36 21.87 -2.20
C ALA A 751 -35.19 21.61 -3.14
N MET A 752 -35.01 20.34 -3.48
CA MET A 752 -34.14 19.84 -4.53
C MET A 752 -34.97 19.47 -5.76
N TYR A 753 -34.44 19.79 -6.93
CA TYR A 753 -35.06 19.59 -8.24
C TYR A 753 -34.17 18.67 -9.06
N VAL A 754 -34.67 17.48 -9.38
CA VAL A 754 -33.97 16.47 -10.18
C VAL A 754 -34.64 16.41 -11.53
N VAL A 755 -33.90 16.71 -12.59
CA VAL A 755 -34.43 16.76 -13.95
C VAL A 755 -33.94 15.57 -14.74
N TYR A 756 -34.87 14.89 -15.40
CA TYR A 756 -34.56 13.74 -16.26
C TYR A 756 -35.53 13.61 -17.42
N HIS A 757 -35.07 12.96 -18.49
CA HIS A 757 -35.89 12.63 -19.64
C HIS A 757 -36.53 11.22 -19.52
N ASP A 758 -37.83 11.14 -19.78
CA ASP A 758 -38.58 9.88 -19.88
C ASP A 758 -39.47 9.89 -21.13
N SER A 759 -39.19 8.99 -22.08
CA SER A 759 -40.04 8.71 -23.23
C SER A 759 -40.42 9.95 -24.07
N GLY A 760 -39.49 10.90 -24.22
CA GLY A 760 -39.71 12.16 -24.95
C GLY A 760 -40.36 13.28 -24.14
N THR A 761 -40.53 13.11 -22.83
CA THR A 761 -40.94 14.14 -21.88
C THR A 761 -39.81 14.50 -20.93
N VAL A 762 -39.80 15.73 -20.44
CA VAL A 762 -38.94 16.15 -19.32
C VAL A 762 -39.74 16.05 -18.04
N LYS A 763 -39.15 15.45 -17.01
CA LYS A 763 -39.67 15.40 -15.65
C LYS A 763 -38.78 16.19 -14.70
N PHE A 764 -39.41 16.98 -13.83
CA PHE A 764 -38.79 17.60 -12.67
C PHE A 764 -39.35 16.88 -11.45
N GLU A 765 -38.56 15.98 -10.88
CA GLU A 765 -38.83 15.42 -9.56
C GLU A 765 -38.46 16.47 -8.52
N ILE A 766 -39.43 16.84 -7.68
CA ILE A 766 -39.25 17.85 -6.64
C ILE A 766 -39.25 17.13 -5.30
N VAL A 767 -38.13 17.26 -4.60
CA VAL A 767 -37.82 16.58 -3.34
C VAL A 767 -37.75 17.64 -2.26
N SER A 768 -38.47 17.45 -1.15
CA SER A 768 -38.28 18.30 0.02
C SER A 768 -37.01 17.88 0.74
N ILE A 769 -36.21 18.88 1.07
CA ILE A 769 -34.97 18.77 1.84
C ILE A 769 -35.05 19.66 3.09
N SER A 770 -36.25 19.87 3.63
CA SER A 770 -36.42 20.63 4.89
C SER A 770 -35.70 19.94 6.06
N ASP A 771 -35.56 18.62 5.97
CA ASP A 771 -34.61 17.80 6.72
C ASP A 771 -33.70 17.08 5.70
N PRO A 772 -32.48 17.57 5.45
CA PRO A 772 -31.55 16.96 4.49
C PRO A 772 -31.08 15.55 4.88
N THR A 773 -31.29 15.11 6.13
CA THR A 773 -30.99 13.73 6.55
C THR A 773 -32.09 12.75 6.14
N ASN A 774 -33.28 13.25 5.79
CA ASN A 774 -34.42 12.45 5.37
C ASN A 774 -35.17 13.12 4.20
N PRO A 775 -34.53 13.24 3.03
CA PRO A 775 -35.15 13.83 1.85
C PRO A 775 -36.31 12.97 1.33
N ASN A 776 -37.41 13.62 0.93
CA ASN A 776 -38.58 12.90 0.43
C ASN A 776 -39.21 13.58 -0.78
N GLN A 777 -39.60 12.79 -1.78
CA GLN A 777 -40.36 13.29 -2.92
C GLN A 777 -41.67 13.94 -2.44
N VAL A 778 -41.98 15.14 -2.95
CA VAL A 778 -43.22 15.85 -2.63
C VAL A 778 -44.04 16.25 -3.85
N ASN A 779 -43.40 16.40 -5.01
CA ASN A 779 -44.07 16.84 -6.22
C ASN A 779 -43.34 16.37 -7.49
N MET A 780 -44.01 16.46 -8.64
CA MET A 780 -43.46 16.15 -9.96
C MET A 780 -44.07 17.07 -11.01
N MET A 781 -43.23 17.75 -11.79
CA MET A 781 -43.68 18.49 -12.98
C MET A 781 -43.28 17.75 -14.24
N THR A 782 -44.18 17.68 -15.22
CA THR A 782 -43.92 16.98 -16.49
C THR A 782 -44.22 17.91 -17.66
N TYR A 783 -43.33 17.91 -18.66
CA TYR A 783 -43.47 18.69 -19.88
C TYR A 783 -43.29 17.83 -21.12
N SER A 784 -44.10 18.08 -22.15
CA SER A 784 -43.97 17.44 -23.46
C SER A 784 -42.86 18.02 -24.34
N ASP A 785 -41.90 18.73 -23.74
CA ASP A 785 -40.76 19.32 -24.42
C ASP A 785 -39.59 18.32 -24.34
N SER A 786 -38.80 18.21 -25.41
CA SER A 786 -37.74 17.22 -25.52
C SER A 786 -36.37 17.73 -25.08
N THR A 787 -36.19 19.01 -24.70
CA THR A 787 -34.85 19.56 -24.45
C THR A 787 -34.69 20.52 -23.27
N ALA A 788 -35.48 20.44 -22.20
CA ALA A 788 -35.12 21.20 -20.99
C ALA A 788 -33.71 20.80 -20.53
N ARG A 789 -32.74 21.71 -20.68
CA ARG A 789 -31.30 21.38 -20.55
C ARG A 789 -30.56 22.27 -19.57
N ARG A 790 -31.16 23.37 -19.11
CA ARG A 790 -30.66 24.23 -18.03
C ARG A 790 -31.80 25.01 -17.39
N PHE A 791 -31.67 25.25 -16.09
CA PHE A 791 -32.47 26.22 -15.36
C PHE A 791 -31.60 26.97 -14.35
N ILE A 792 -32.01 28.18 -13.99
CA ILE A 792 -31.32 29.02 -13.01
C ILE A 792 -32.36 29.65 -12.08
N PHE A 793 -32.01 29.77 -10.80
CA PHE A 793 -32.82 30.46 -9.81
C PHE A 793 -32.33 31.91 -9.66
N HIS A 794 -33.25 32.85 -9.60
CA HIS A 794 -32.97 34.24 -9.28
C HIS A 794 -34.10 34.79 -8.39
N GLY A 795 -33.78 35.06 -7.12
CA GLY A 795 -34.79 35.35 -6.09
C GLY A 795 -35.81 34.21 -5.98
N ASP A 796 -37.10 34.55 -5.95
CA ASP A 796 -38.20 33.59 -5.88
C ASP A 796 -38.65 33.06 -7.26
N TYR A 797 -37.79 33.12 -8.28
CA TYR A 797 -38.12 32.70 -9.65
C TYR A 797 -37.13 31.70 -10.22
N MET A 798 -37.64 30.73 -10.98
CA MET A 798 -36.87 29.76 -11.74
C MET A 798 -37.06 30.01 -13.23
N TYR A 799 -35.95 30.19 -13.95
CA TYR A 799 -35.92 30.39 -15.39
C TYR A 799 -35.42 29.09 -16.04
N CYS A 800 -36.29 28.39 -16.77
CA CYS A 800 -36.01 27.11 -17.38
C CYS A 800 -35.94 27.24 -18.90
N ARG A 801 -34.79 26.91 -19.49
CA ARG A 801 -34.59 26.91 -20.94
C ARG A 801 -35.22 25.67 -21.56
N THR A 802 -36.15 25.87 -22.50
CA THR A 802 -36.88 24.83 -23.24
C THR A 802 -36.80 25.09 -24.75
N ASP A 803 -37.23 24.16 -25.61
CA ASP A 803 -37.34 24.42 -27.06
C ASP A 803 -38.36 25.53 -27.35
N SER A 804 -39.36 25.69 -26.48
CA SER A 804 -40.40 26.71 -26.58
C SER A 804 -40.01 28.11 -26.04
N GLY A 805 -38.76 28.30 -25.63
CA GLY A 805 -38.26 29.54 -25.00
C GLY A 805 -37.86 29.34 -23.54
N ILE A 806 -37.74 30.44 -22.80
CA ILE A 806 -37.36 30.45 -21.38
C ILE A 806 -38.63 30.54 -20.54
N ARG A 807 -39.03 29.42 -19.93
CA ARG A 807 -40.19 29.35 -19.04
C ARG A 807 -39.84 29.88 -17.66
N ILE A 808 -40.75 30.65 -17.09
CA ILE A 808 -40.58 31.34 -15.82
C ILE A 808 -41.57 30.78 -14.82
N TYR A 809 -41.06 30.31 -13.69
CA TYR A 809 -41.85 29.78 -12.60
C TYR A 809 -41.63 30.63 -11.36
N ASN A 810 -42.71 30.93 -10.64
CA ASN A 810 -42.62 31.39 -9.27
C ASN A 810 -42.37 30.19 -8.36
N VAL A 811 -41.27 30.25 -7.60
CA VAL A 811 -40.81 29.25 -6.63
C VAL A 811 -40.75 29.81 -5.21
N THR A 812 -41.57 30.82 -4.90
CA THR A 812 -41.76 31.33 -3.52
C THR A 812 -42.06 30.20 -2.54
N VAL A 813 -42.83 29.21 -3.00
CA VAL A 813 -42.97 27.90 -2.34
C VAL A 813 -42.17 26.88 -3.18
N PRO A 814 -40.93 26.52 -2.79
CA PRO A 814 -40.03 25.73 -3.63
C PRO A 814 -40.56 24.33 -3.96
N THR A 815 -41.37 23.74 -3.08
CA THR A 815 -41.98 22.42 -3.31
C THR A 815 -43.16 22.46 -4.28
N MET A 816 -43.65 23.65 -4.65
CA MET A 816 -44.79 23.84 -5.55
C MET A 816 -44.53 24.98 -6.56
N PRO A 817 -43.63 24.79 -7.54
CA PRO A 817 -43.39 25.78 -8.58
C PRO A 817 -44.66 26.09 -9.37
N ASN A 818 -44.92 27.37 -9.62
CA ASN A 818 -46.08 27.83 -10.39
C ASN A 818 -45.62 28.50 -11.68
N TYR A 819 -46.05 27.99 -12.83
CA TYR A 819 -45.74 28.61 -14.12
C TYR A 819 -46.39 29.98 -14.24
N ILE A 820 -45.61 31.00 -14.59
CA ILE A 820 -46.07 32.37 -14.75
C ILE A 820 -46.15 32.77 -16.22
N ASN A 821 -45.03 32.67 -16.94
CA ASN A 821 -44.91 33.16 -18.31
C ASN A 821 -43.73 32.48 -19.04
N THR A 822 -43.61 32.70 -20.35
CA THR A 822 -42.46 32.28 -21.16
C THR A 822 -41.89 33.50 -21.87
N TYR A 823 -40.60 33.76 -21.71
CA TYR A 823 -39.86 34.69 -22.55
C TYR A 823 -39.41 33.96 -23.83
N ALA A 824 -39.76 34.52 -25.00
CA ALA A 824 -39.42 33.96 -26.30
C ALA A 824 -38.25 34.74 -26.91
N PRO A 825 -37.00 34.23 -26.81
CA PRO A 825 -35.85 34.85 -27.48
C PRO A 825 -36.00 34.76 -29.01
N ALA A 826 -35.24 35.56 -29.75
CA ALA A 826 -35.33 35.65 -31.21
C ALA A 826 -34.97 34.34 -31.94
N SER A 827 -34.27 33.42 -31.27
CA SER A 827 -33.98 32.07 -31.75
C SER A 827 -33.73 31.12 -30.58
N THR A 828 -33.41 29.85 -30.85
CA THR A 828 -33.22 28.83 -29.82
C THR A 828 -32.12 29.23 -28.83
N ALA A 829 -32.52 29.51 -27.59
CA ALA A 829 -31.59 29.75 -26.49
C ALA A 829 -30.77 28.49 -26.22
N ARG A 830 -29.46 28.63 -26.10
CA ARG A 830 -28.52 27.55 -25.76
C ARG A 830 -28.17 27.57 -24.28
N GLN A 831 -27.89 28.74 -23.75
CA GLN A 831 -27.52 28.98 -22.35
C GLN A 831 -28.11 30.30 -21.87
N ILE A 832 -28.38 30.34 -20.58
CA ILE A 832 -28.81 31.54 -19.85
C ILE A 832 -27.86 31.75 -18.68
N GLU A 833 -27.49 33.00 -18.43
CA GLU A 833 -26.78 33.45 -17.22
C GLU A 833 -27.51 34.66 -16.65
N ILE A 834 -27.53 34.83 -15.33
CA ILE A 834 -28.20 35.96 -14.67
C ILE A 834 -27.22 36.64 -13.72
N HIS A 835 -26.98 37.92 -13.94
CA HIS A 835 -26.20 38.78 -13.04
C HIS A 835 -27.07 39.96 -12.64
N ASP A 836 -27.25 40.16 -11.33
CA ASP A 836 -28.22 41.11 -10.78
C ASP A 836 -29.59 40.98 -11.48
N ASN A 837 -30.13 42.08 -11.99
CA ASN A 837 -31.41 42.12 -12.71
C ASN A 837 -31.26 41.96 -14.23
N THR A 838 -30.16 41.39 -14.72
CA THR A 838 -29.91 41.21 -16.15
C THR A 838 -29.72 39.74 -16.49
N MET A 839 -30.51 39.24 -17.43
CA MET A 839 -30.37 37.90 -18.00
C MET A 839 -29.69 37.98 -19.36
N TYR A 840 -28.63 37.19 -19.52
CA TYR A 840 -27.87 37.02 -20.76
C TYR A 840 -28.30 35.72 -21.42
N VAL A 841 -28.73 35.78 -22.68
CA VAL A 841 -29.22 34.61 -23.42
C VAL A 841 -28.35 34.38 -24.64
N TYR A 842 -27.54 33.32 -24.63
CA TYR A 842 -26.77 32.91 -25.80
C TYR A 842 -27.64 32.06 -26.73
N MET A 843 -27.66 32.40 -28.01
CA MET A 843 -28.47 31.74 -29.02
C MET A 843 -27.65 30.83 -29.94
N SER A 844 -28.04 29.56 -30.07
CA SER A 844 -27.23 28.55 -30.78
C SER A 844 -27.29 28.66 -32.30
N SER A 845 -28.41 29.09 -32.87
CA SER A 845 -28.61 29.08 -34.33
C SER A 845 -28.23 30.39 -35.01
N SER A 846 -28.21 31.48 -34.26
CA SER A 846 -27.85 32.82 -34.76
C SER A 846 -26.48 33.31 -34.30
N ASP A 847 -25.82 32.60 -33.36
CA ASP A 847 -24.54 32.99 -32.75
C ASP A 847 -24.56 34.44 -32.22
N THR A 848 -25.65 34.77 -31.53
CA THR A 848 -25.86 36.09 -30.91
C THR A 848 -26.14 35.95 -29.43
N ILE A 849 -25.95 37.04 -28.70
CA ILE A 849 -26.34 37.19 -27.29
C ILE A 849 -27.47 38.23 -27.21
N GLU A 850 -28.51 37.91 -26.45
CA GLU A 850 -29.53 38.87 -26.01
C GLU A 850 -29.26 39.29 -24.57
N ILE A 851 -29.44 40.58 -24.29
CA ILE A 851 -29.42 41.14 -22.94
C ILE A 851 -30.86 41.51 -22.58
N VAL A 852 -31.36 40.92 -21.50
CA VAL A 852 -32.76 41.00 -21.09
C VAL A 852 -32.84 41.56 -19.68
N ASP A 853 -33.57 42.66 -19.50
CA ASP A 853 -33.89 43.21 -18.18
C ASP A 853 -34.95 42.34 -17.52
N ILE A 854 -34.62 41.84 -16.33
CA ILE A 854 -35.50 41.01 -15.50
C ILE A 854 -35.86 41.69 -14.18
N THR A 855 -35.70 43.02 -14.06
CA THR A 855 -36.14 43.81 -12.90
C THR A 855 -37.61 43.55 -12.57
N ASN A 856 -38.44 43.34 -13.61
CA ASN A 856 -39.73 42.69 -13.46
C ASN A 856 -39.62 41.21 -13.87
N PRO A 857 -39.48 40.27 -12.92
CA PRO A 857 -39.14 38.88 -13.22
C PRO A 857 -40.23 38.14 -14.00
N ILE A 858 -41.49 38.60 -13.91
CA ILE A 858 -42.63 38.01 -14.62
C ILE A 858 -42.86 38.60 -16.02
N ALA A 859 -42.17 39.70 -16.34
CA ALA A 859 -42.21 40.33 -17.65
C ALA A 859 -40.80 40.75 -18.10
N PRO A 860 -39.91 39.80 -18.42
CA PRO A 860 -38.59 40.11 -18.97
C PRO A 860 -38.68 40.94 -20.25
N MET A 861 -37.79 41.91 -20.39
CA MET A 861 -37.75 42.84 -21.53
C MET A 861 -36.40 42.81 -22.23
N LEU A 862 -36.39 42.58 -23.55
CA LEU A 862 -35.17 42.68 -24.35
C LEU A 862 -34.64 44.12 -24.32
N VAL A 863 -33.38 44.29 -23.93
CA VAL A 863 -32.67 45.57 -23.92
C VAL A 863 -31.86 45.75 -25.21
N GLY A 864 -31.14 44.71 -25.62
CA GLY A 864 -30.30 44.73 -26.81
C GLY A 864 -29.84 43.35 -27.23
N SER A 865 -29.32 43.24 -28.45
CA SER A 865 -28.74 42.00 -28.97
C SER A 865 -27.54 42.29 -29.86
N GLY A 866 -26.58 41.36 -29.89
CA GLY A 866 -25.34 41.52 -30.64
C GLY A 866 -24.69 40.19 -31.02
N ALA A 867 -23.80 40.23 -32.01
CA ALA A 867 -23.05 39.06 -32.45
C ALA A 867 -21.95 38.68 -31.44
N THR A 868 -21.75 37.38 -31.21
CA THR A 868 -20.69 36.90 -30.31
C THR A 868 -19.30 36.84 -30.97
N GLY A 869 -19.24 37.09 -32.29
CA GLY A 869 -18.00 37.17 -33.07
C GLY A 869 -17.41 35.82 -33.52
N THR A 870 -18.17 34.71 -33.44
CA THR A 870 -17.67 33.35 -33.70
C THR A 870 -18.84 32.35 -33.80
N THR A 871 -18.59 31.14 -34.32
CA THR A 871 -19.61 30.08 -34.50
C THR A 871 -19.34 28.87 -33.60
N ASN A 872 -20.40 28.12 -33.25
CA ASN A 872 -20.34 26.83 -32.54
C ASN A 872 -19.72 26.85 -31.11
N LYS A 873 -20.35 27.55 -30.17
CA LYS A 873 -19.91 27.60 -28.75
C LYS A 873 -20.71 26.65 -27.85
N HIS A 874 -20.02 26.01 -26.90
CA HIS A 874 -20.59 25.07 -25.94
C HIS A 874 -21.03 25.76 -24.64
N ALA A 875 -20.26 26.73 -24.16
CA ALA A 875 -20.54 27.45 -22.93
C ALA A 875 -20.27 28.96 -23.04
N MET A 876 -20.99 29.71 -22.21
CA MET A 876 -20.87 31.14 -21.95
C MET A 876 -20.56 31.36 -20.46
N ALA A 877 -19.77 32.37 -20.14
CA ALA A 877 -19.64 32.94 -18.80
C ALA A 877 -19.70 34.47 -18.91
N VAL A 878 -20.19 35.16 -17.90
CA VAL A 878 -20.26 36.63 -17.88
C VAL A 878 -19.47 37.13 -16.69
N ASP A 879 -18.64 38.15 -16.89
CA ASP A 879 -17.98 38.86 -15.79
C ASP A 879 -17.77 40.33 -16.17
N GLY A 880 -18.15 41.21 -15.26
CA GLY A 880 -18.18 42.66 -15.48
C GLY A 880 -18.89 43.05 -16.80
N GLN A 881 -18.13 43.62 -17.73
CA GLN A 881 -18.63 44.14 -19.01
C GLN A 881 -18.46 43.17 -20.19
N PHE A 882 -18.06 41.92 -19.93
CA PHE A 882 -17.78 40.94 -20.97
C PHE A 882 -18.58 39.65 -20.78
N ALA A 883 -19.04 39.10 -21.90
CA ALA A 883 -19.46 37.71 -22.01
C ALA A 883 -18.37 36.92 -22.75
N TYR A 884 -17.90 35.83 -22.15
CA TYR A 884 -16.88 34.95 -22.67
C TYR A 884 -17.50 33.66 -23.19
N PHE A 885 -16.92 33.11 -24.25
CA PHE A 885 -17.44 31.94 -24.93
C PHE A 885 -16.35 30.94 -25.28
N THR A 886 -16.64 29.66 -25.05
CA THR A 886 -15.76 28.55 -25.44
C THR A 886 -16.52 27.51 -26.25
N GLY A 887 -15.81 26.76 -27.09
CA GLY A 887 -16.41 25.73 -27.94
C GLY A 887 -15.39 24.82 -28.59
N ASN A 888 -15.70 24.31 -29.78
CA ASN A 888 -14.82 23.39 -30.51
C ASN A 888 -13.57 24.06 -31.09
N ALA A 889 -13.58 25.39 -31.21
CA ALA A 889 -12.42 26.14 -31.69
C ALA A 889 -11.41 26.39 -30.54
N PRO A 890 -10.10 26.26 -30.80
CA PRO A 890 -9.05 26.50 -29.83
C PRO A 890 -8.85 28.01 -29.57
N SER A 891 -9.78 28.62 -28.82
CA SER A 891 -9.70 29.99 -28.29
C SER A 891 -10.91 30.31 -27.42
N ILE A 892 -10.73 31.22 -26.47
CA ILE A 892 -11.81 31.89 -25.76
C ILE A 892 -12.13 33.19 -26.49
N TYR A 893 -13.41 33.42 -26.76
CA TYR A 893 -13.90 34.63 -27.41
C TYR A 893 -14.63 35.50 -26.41
N ALA A 894 -14.45 36.81 -26.51
CA ALA A 894 -15.18 37.77 -25.70
C ALA A 894 -16.15 38.59 -26.57
N THR A 895 -17.26 38.98 -25.95
CA THR A 895 -18.23 39.94 -26.44
C THR A 895 -18.36 41.04 -25.40
N TRP A 896 -18.21 42.27 -25.84
CA TRP A 896 -18.47 43.42 -25.00
C TRP A 896 -19.99 43.56 -24.83
N VAL A 897 -20.50 43.49 -23.59
CA VAL A 897 -21.95 43.53 -23.28
C VAL A 897 -22.44 44.88 -22.73
N TRP A 898 -21.55 45.87 -22.60
CA TRP A 898 -21.86 47.26 -22.23
C TRP A 898 -21.61 48.29 -23.37
N PRO A 899 -22.47 49.28 -23.62
CA PRO A 899 -23.78 49.46 -23.02
C PRO A 899 -24.75 48.38 -23.52
N PRO A 900 -25.75 47.99 -22.70
CA PRO A 900 -26.55 46.78 -22.91
C PRO A 900 -27.44 46.84 -24.15
N GLU A 901 -27.77 48.02 -24.64
CA GLU A 901 -28.53 48.24 -25.87
C GLU A 901 -27.76 47.89 -27.15
N SER A 902 -26.43 47.77 -27.10
CA SER A 902 -25.60 47.51 -28.28
C SER A 902 -24.40 46.61 -27.96
N PRO A 903 -24.62 45.34 -27.60
CA PRO A 903 -23.53 44.37 -27.41
C PRO A 903 -22.74 44.20 -28.71
N SER A 904 -21.41 44.08 -28.61
CA SER A 904 -20.56 43.95 -29.80
C SER A 904 -19.45 42.90 -29.60
N GLY A 905 -19.25 42.06 -30.62
CA GLY A 905 -18.22 41.04 -30.59
C GLY A 905 -16.82 41.66 -30.51
N TYR A 906 -16.02 41.24 -29.53
CA TYR A 906 -14.66 41.74 -29.32
C TYR A 906 -13.62 40.89 -30.07
N GLY A 907 -13.82 39.56 -30.10
CA GLY A 907 -12.96 38.60 -30.83
C GLY A 907 -12.31 37.56 -29.92
N SER A 908 -11.28 36.87 -30.41
CA SER A 908 -10.48 35.95 -29.60
C SER A 908 -9.63 36.74 -28.60
N VAL A 909 -9.73 36.41 -27.32
CA VAL A 909 -9.03 37.10 -26.21
C VAL A 909 -7.96 36.24 -25.57
N TYR A 910 -8.11 34.91 -25.61
CA TYR A 910 -7.12 33.98 -25.10
C TYR A 910 -6.90 32.83 -26.09
N PRO A 911 -5.71 32.73 -26.71
CA PRO A 911 -5.35 31.57 -27.49
C PRO A 911 -5.17 30.39 -26.54
N ASP A 912 -6.03 29.39 -26.69
CA ASP A 912 -5.93 28.13 -25.94
C ASP A 912 -6.06 26.98 -26.93
N PRO A 913 -5.03 26.12 -27.09
CA PRO A 913 -5.05 25.06 -28.09
C PRO A 913 -6.14 24.00 -27.89
N TYR A 914 -6.85 24.01 -26.75
CA TYR A 914 -7.87 23.01 -26.44
C TYR A 914 -9.29 23.53 -26.64
N ALA A 915 -10.18 22.65 -27.10
CA ALA A 915 -11.61 22.91 -27.09
C ALA A 915 -12.17 22.88 -25.65
N GLY A 916 -13.17 23.71 -25.38
CA GLY A 916 -13.79 23.83 -24.05
C GLY A 916 -15.27 23.44 -24.04
N TYR A 917 -15.70 22.86 -22.92
CA TYR A 917 -17.09 22.44 -22.70
C TYR A 917 -17.85 23.30 -21.69
N SER A 918 -17.13 23.77 -20.66
CA SER A 918 -17.67 24.63 -19.61
C SER A 918 -16.73 25.79 -19.39
N LEU A 919 -17.29 26.92 -18.96
CA LEU A 919 -16.58 28.16 -18.73
C LEU A 919 -17.18 28.82 -17.51
N TYR A 920 -16.33 29.36 -16.65
CA TYR A 920 -16.72 30.14 -15.48
C TYR A 920 -15.82 31.37 -15.36
N ALA A 921 -16.38 32.52 -15.00
CA ALA A 921 -15.65 33.78 -14.89
C ALA A 921 -15.98 34.42 -13.54
N ASN A 922 -14.95 34.85 -12.80
CA ASN A 922 -15.12 35.61 -11.56
C ASN A 922 -13.92 36.53 -11.32
N ASP A 923 -14.17 37.79 -10.94
CA ASP A 923 -13.16 38.80 -10.59
C ASP A 923 -12.01 38.94 -11.61
N GLY A 924 -12.33 38.87 -12.89
CA GLY A 924 -11.37 38.98 -13.99
C GLY A 924 -10.58 37.71 -14.30
N ILE A 925 -10.93 36.58 -13.67
CA ILE A 925 -10.29 35.27 -13.86
C ILE A 925 -11.27 34.33 -14.54
N LEU A 926 -10.76 33.57 -15.51
CA LEU A 926 -11.56 32.72 -16.36
C LEU A 926 -11.09 31.27 -16.23
N TYR A 927 -11.97 30.43 -15.72
CA TYR A 927 -11.74 29.00 -15.56
C TYR A 927 -12.40 28.25 -16.71
N LYS A 928 -11.61 27.48 -17.43
CA LYS A 928 -12.06 26.72 -18.60
C LYS A 928 -11.84 25.24 -18.37
N ARG A 929 -12.92 24.48 -18.51
CA ARG A 929 -12.82 23.02 -18.65
C ARG A 929 -12.42 22.67 -20.09
N THR A 930 -11.31 21.95 -20.24
CA THR A 930 -10.82 21.49 -21.54
C THR A 930 -11.14 20.01 -21.80
N LEU A 931 -11.24 19.62 -23.08
CA LEU A 931 -11.39 18.22 -23.48
C LEU A 931 -10.12 17.43 -23.12
N GLY A 932 -10.21 16.57 -22.10
CA GLY A 932 -9.15 15.61 -21.76
C GLY A 932 -7.86 16.21 -21.22
N ASN A 933 -7.84 17.51 -20.88
CA ASN A 933 -6.67 18.23 -20.37
C ASN A 933 -6.98 19.04 -19.09
N GLY A 934 -8.06 18.69 -18.39
CA GLY A 934 -8.38 19.24 -17.06
C GLY A 934 -8.98 20.66 -17.04
N LEU A 935 -8.87 21.29 -15.86
CA LEU A 935 -9.25 22.69 -15.61
C LEU A 935 -8.06 23.59 -15.97
N ARG A 936 -8.32 24.70 -16.67
CA ARG A 936 -7.33 25.72 -17.03
C ARG A 936 -7.76 27.09 -16.57
#